data_AF-A0A8K0C9H4-F1
#
_entry.id   AF-A0A8K0C9H4-F1
#
_cell.length_a   1.000
_cell.length_b   1.000
_cell.length_c   1.000
_cell.angle_alpha   90.00
_cell.angle_beta   90.00
_cell.angle_gamma   90.00
#
_symmetry.space_group_name_H-M   'P 1'
#
loop_
_entity.id
_entity.type
_entity.pdbx_description
1 polymer ?
#
loop_
_entity_poly.entity_id
_entity_poly.type
_entity_poly.pdbx_seq_one_letter_code
_entity_poly.pdbx_strand_id
1 'polypeptide(L)'
;MKIFLTFLIFRYLYCTLSLINKDDEPEAYRKYAEELNNARIVGGKDCRTKEFPFMASIQFPKHQLTHRCGGTLINSFHVLTAAHCFSHLLSLKEYYVVVGISDMDYIDMVLPNIYAWKEAKRQSDFYGQKSGINSILIYYNYQPLTHVNDIALLHLKNPIVPTAGVGFVNLPPYKYTNHPSTMFKGCTVLGWGIQIPMISVEKPGFNFSSIVFNFSAMLQRVRLPIITNEMCNYFIKQFAHVKVISSQVCTLYAPGGKDACYGDSGGPLICGEIQLGITSTGWGCALPYRPAVYTRTDFFLDWIRENSIVESRSIQTVSSNTVLPYIAKFFKMPPKAAKKQAVIIDGVDTTPMTREQLEVFALRIKEENDREREERNFFQLERDKIRTFWEITRTELEEARAKLRNKDRQIEEEREKSNDELKFYKQKVKHLQYEHQNDLTECTAEAMVSLKKAQDDHTEQERELLRDKRNLKRQAREQETSHQEQVKSTALQYSEEIYKARQEFQDSAKETELKYEKKFSQLKQELETKHKMEMSEVEERKNTQIAELTRNHERWFNDMKNYYNDITLNNLALISSLKDQMEVLRKQNERMAKQVVDLTAENRKLIEPLKQAQADVTEFKRQLVNYEKDKQSLANTKIRLNETKKELDDLRWTNEALELRFEQLQAERDELQKKFVKAVLEVQQKTSLKNELLYRRIQTLKDAVELREVEIGEMKSATDPSHKKINKKLEEILHNKNTMIKDLQYELARICKAHDDMLETYEEKLGQFGIPKHELGFTPLRVVPQGQGGLARGPAGLVTKNR
;
A
#
# COMPACT_ATOMS: atom_id res chain seq x y z
N MET A 1 -3.25 32.43 41.22
CA MET A 1 -3.57 31.68 42.47
C MET A 1 -4.87 30.86 42.40
N LYS A 2 -6.09 31.43 42.27
CA LYS A 2 -7.35 30.64 42.43
C LYS A 2 -7.43 29.33 41.62
N ILE A 3 -6.92 29.29 40.39
CA ILE A 3 -6.90 28.09 39.53
C ILE A 3 -5.98 26.95 40.08
N PHE A 4 -4.89 27.31 40.76
CA PHE A 4 -3.98 26.33 41.38
C PHE A 4 -4.59 25.68 42.62
N LEU A 5 -5.38 26.43 43.38
CA LEU A 5 -6.06 25.93 44.58
C LEU A 5 -7.16 24.93 44.22
N THR A 6 -7.91 25.16 43.14
CA THR A 6 -8.90 24.19 42.62
C THR A 6 -8.27 22.89 42.15
N PHE A 7 -7.08 22.92 41.54
CA PHE A 7 -6.34 21.70 41.15
C PHE A 7 -5.90 20.86 42.36
N LEU A 8 -5.44 21.51 43.43
CA LEU A 8 -5.09 20.82 44.68
C LEU A 8 -6.30 20.22 45.39
N ILE A 9 -7.43 20.94 45.44
CA ILE A 9 -8.67 20.46 46.06
C ILE A 9 -9.24 19.24 45.30
N PHE A 10 -9.25 19.28 43.96
CA PHE A 10 -9.67 18.13 43.15
C PHE A 10 -8.78 16.90 43.39
N ARG A 11 -7.46 17.09 43.48
CA ARG A 11 -6.52 15.99 43.74
C ARG A 11 -6.67 15.41 45.14
N TYR A 12 -7.03 16.22 46.14
CA TYR A 12 -7.29 15.75 47.50
C TYR A 12 -8.60 14.97 47.61
N LEU A 13 -9.69 15.45 46.99
CA LEU A 13 -10.98 14.74 46.95
C LEU A 13 -10.86 13.36 46.29
N TYR A 14 -10.09 13.26 45.20
CA TYR A 14 -9.89 11.99 44.47
C TYR A 14 -9.14 10.94 45.30
N CYS A 15 -8.27 11.36 46.24
CA CYS A 15 -7.61 10.44 47.17
C CYS A 15 -8.53 10.02 48.33
N THR A 16 -9.44 10.88 48.80
CA THR A 16 -10.36 10.53 49.91
C THR A 16 -11.54 9.67 49.50
N LEU A 17 -11.91 9.62 48.22
CA LEU A 17 -13.02 8.79 47.72
C LEU A 17 -12.69 7.28 47.58
N SER A 18 -11.46 6.86 47.86
CA SER A 18 -11.03 5.45 47.75
C SER A 18 -11.38 4.55 48.95
N LEU A 19 -12.15 5.05 49.93
CA LEU A 19 -12.51 4.34 51.17
C LEU A 19 -13.99 4.53 51.58
N ILE A 20 -14.91 4.52 50.60
CA ILE A 20 -16.35 4.36 50.84
C ILE A 20 -16.83 3.11 50.08
N ASN A 21 -17.90 2.49 50.57
CA ASN A 21 -18.33 1.14 50.23
C ASN A 21 -18.51 0.86 48.73
N LYS A 22 -18.37 -0.43 48.40
CA LYS A 22 -18.94 -1.03 47.19
C LYS A 22 -20.47 -0.94 47.22
N ASP A 23 -21.09 -1.34 46.11
CA ASP A 23 -22.52 -1.54 45.96
C ASP A 23 -23.36 -0.26 45.81
N ASP A 24 -22.87 0.68 44.99
CA ASP A 24 -23.71 1.37 44.00
C ASP A 24 -22.83 1.97 42.86
N GLU A 25 -22.81 1.32 41.70
CA GLU A 25 -22.25 1.91 40.48
C GLU A 25 -23.31 2.76 39.78
N PRO A 26 -23.05 4.03 39.43
CA PRO A 26 -24.01 4.83 38.70
C PRO A 26 -24.28 4.23 37.31
N GLU A 27 -25.56 4.07 36.98
CA GLU A 27 -26.07 3.44 35.74
C GLU A 27 -25.43 4.00 34.45
N ALA A 28 -25.07 5.29 34.47
CA ALA A 28 -24.34 5.95 33.38
C ALA A 28 -22.96 5.31 33.09
N TYR A 29 -22.25 4.81 34.10
CA TYR A 29 -20.95 4.16 33.94
C TYR A 29 -21.09 2.75 33.36
N ARG A 30 -22.12 2.00 33.78
CA ARG A 30 -22.46 0.71 33.17
C ARG A 30 -22.82 0.88 31.71
N LYS A 31 -23.69 1.83 31.38
CA LYS A 31 -24.05 2.14 30.00
C LYS A 31 -22.84 2.53 29.14
N TYR A 32 -21.90 3.32 29.69
CA TYR A 32 -20.66 3.68 28.99
C TYR A 32 -19.73 2.46 28.79
N ALA A 33 -19.68 1.54 29.75
CA ALA A 33 -18.93 0.29 29.64
C ALA A 33 -19.57 -0.72 28.66
N GLU A 34 -20.91 -0.78 28.58
CA GLU A 34 -21.65 -1.57 27.61
C GLU A 34 -21.52 -1.03 26.18
N GLU A 35 -21.50 0.29 26.00
CA GLU A 35 -21.16 0.93 24.72
C GLU A 35 -19.68 0.68 24.32
N LEU A 36 -18.76 0.59 25.29
CA LEU A 36 -17.34 0.26 25.05
C LEU A 36 -17.09 -1.24 24.77
N ASN A 37 -17.86 -2.16 25.35
CA ASN A 37 -17.67 -3.61 25.17
C ASN A 37 -18.07 -4.12 23.77
N ASN A 38 -18.86 -3.35 23.02
CA ASN A 38 -19.33 -3.72 21.67
C ASN A 38 -18.57 -3.03 20.53
N ALA A 39 -17.59 -2.17 20.84
CA ALA A 39 -16.79 -1.45 19.85
C ALA A 39 -15.49 -2.20 19.52
N ARG A 40 -15.30 -2.53 18.24
CA ARG A 40 -14.11 -3.19 17.70
C ARG A 40 -13.02 -2.17 17.39
N ILE A 41 -13.36 -1.18 16.56
CA ILE A 41 -12.65 0.09 16.49
C ILE A 41 -13.13 0.96 17.66
N VAL A 42 -12.19 1.43 18.49
CA VAL A 42 -12.54 2.17 19.72
C VAL A 42 -13.27 3.46 19.36
N GLY A 43 -14.46 3.67 19.96
CA GLY A 43 -15.32 4.81 19.66
C GLY A 43 -15.76 4.93 18.19
N GLY A 44 -15.69 3.82 17.45
CA GLY A 44 -16.14 3.71 16.07
C GLY A 44 -17.66 3.63 15.92
N LYS A 45 -18.10 3.43 14.68
CA LYS A 45 -19.48 3.11 14.30
C LYS A 45 -19.47 2.09 13.19
N ASP A 46 -20.44 1.19 13.18
CA ASP A 46 -20.61 0.22 12.09
C ASP A 46 -20.80 0.91 10.73
N CYS A 47 -20.24 0.31 9.69
CA CYS A 47 -20.46 0.73 8.31
C CYS A 47 -20.54 -0.48 7.37
N ARG A 48 -21.20 -0.31 6.22
CA ARG A 48 -21.34 -1.36 5.20
C ARG A 48 -20.24 -1.25 4.15
N THR A 49 -19.88 -2.36 3.52
CA THR A 49 -18.96 -2.37 2.37
C THR A 49 -19.43 -1.51 1.20
N LYS A 50 -20.72 -1.17 1.09
CA LYS A 50 -21.20 -0.19 0.09
C LYS A 50 -20.68 1.24 0.34
N GLU A 51 -20.38 1.60 1.59
CA GLU A 51 -19.75 2.89 1.93
C GLU A 51 -18.24 2.87 1.62
N PHE A 52 -17.59 1.71 1.74
CA PHE A 52 -16.14 1.54 1.58
C PHE A 52 -15.79 0.27 0.78
N PRO A 53 -16.13 0.23 -0.52
CA PRO A 53 -16.12 -1.01 -1.32
C PRO A 53 -14.71 -1.53 -1.64
N PHE A 54 -13.68 -0.75 -1.31
CA PHE A 54 -12.27 -1.13 -1.41
C PHE A 54 -11.72 -1.82 -0.18
N MET A 55 -12.48 -1.93 0.91
CA MET A 55 -11.98 -2.52 2.16
C MET A 55 -11.71 -4.02 1.98
N ALA A 56 -10.48 -4.43 2.31
CA ALA A 56 -10.03 -5.81 2.20
C ALA A 56 -9.63 -6.40 3.56
N SER A 57 -9.88 -7.69 3.73
CA SER A 57 -9.53 -8.49 4.89
C SER A 57 -8.47 -9.51 4.50
N ILE A 58 -7.31 -9.44 5.15
CA ILE A 58 -6.23 -10.41 5.00
C ILE A 58 -6.42 -11.47 6.08
N GLN A 59 -6.65 -12.72 5.65
CA GLN A 59 -6.96 -13.86 6.51
C GLN A 59 -5.83 -14.89 6.50
N PHE A 60 -5.66 -15.55 7.64
CA PHE A 60 -4.76 -16.69 7.83
C PHE A 60 -5.60 -17.92 8.24
N PRO A 61 -5.21 -19.17 7.93
CA PRO A 61 -6.18 -20.26 7.81
C PRO A 61 -6.10 -21.29 8.93
N LYS A 62 -5.20 -21.08 9.91
CA LYS A 62 -4.53 -22.21 10.60
C LYS A 62 -5.51 -23.16 11.29
N HIS A 63 -6.56 -22.64 11.91
CA HIS A 63 -7.67 -23.43 12.46
C HIS A 63 -9.08 -22.82 12.25
N GLN A 64 -9.19 -21.61 11.69
CA GLN A 64 -10.43 -20.91 11.26
C GLN A 64 -10.03 -19.77 10.30
N LEU A 65 -10.97 -19.10 9.60
CA LEU A 65 -10.66 -18.02 8.66
C LEU A 65 -10.45 -16.65 9.36
N THR A 66 -9.52 -16.63 10.31
CA THR A 66 -9.31 -15.47 11.18
C THR A 66 -8.77 -14.26 10.41
N HIS A 67 -9.44 -13.11 10.60
CA HIS A 67 -8.94 -11.81 10.17
C HIS A 67 -7.65 -11.47 10.91
N ARG A 68 -6.62 -11.02 10.17
CA ARG A 68 -5.28 -10.72 10.70
C ARG A 68 -4.87 -9.27 10.47
N CYS A 69 -5.18 -8.73 9.30
CA CYS A 69 -4.91 -7.35 8.91
C CYS A 69 -5.99 -6.83 7.96
N GLY A 70 -6.21 -5.53 7.97
CA GLY A 70 -6.85 -4.80 6.89
C GLY A 70 -5.95 -4.67 5.65
N GLY A 71 -6.57 -4.33 4.54
CA GLY A 71 -5.93 -3.94 3.29
C GLY A 71 -6.89 -3.11 2.46
N THR A 72 -6.42 -2.64 1.30
CA THR A 72 -7.21 -1.77 0.42
C THR A 72 -7.03 -2.15 -1.04
N LEU A 73 -8.12 -2.45 -1.74
CA LEU A 73 -8.09 -2.84 -3.15
C LEU A 73 -7.82 -1.61 -4.02
N ILE A 74 -6.70 -1.61 -4.77
CA ILE A 74 -6.32 -0.50 -5.67
C ILE A 74 -6.61 -0.80 -7.15
N ASN A 75 -6.63 -2.08 -7.53
CA ASN A 75 -7.17 -2.58 -8.81
C ASN A 75 -7.53 -4.08 -8.66
N SER A 76 -8.10 -4.69 -9.69
CA SER A 76 -8.57 -6.10 -9.65
C SER A 76 -7.52 -7.13 -9.19
N PHE A 77 -6.23 -6.85 -9.36
CA PHE A 77 -5.15 -7.77 -9.01
C PHE A 77 -4.32 -7.33 -7.79
N HIS A 78 -4.51 -6.11 -7.27
CA HIS A 78 -3.59 -5.51 -6.30
C HIS A 78 -4.28 -4.96 -5.05
N VAL A 79 -3.75 -5.36 -3.90
CA VAL A 79 -4.18 -4.89 -2.57
C VAL A 79 -3.01 -4.24 -1.85
N LEU A 80 -3.21 -2.99 -1.41
CA LEU A 80 -2.27 -2.21 -0.63
C LEU A 80 -2.47 -2.47 0.87
N THR A 81 -1.40 -2.65 1.63
CA THR A 81 -1.44 -2.96 3.07
C THR A 81 -0.09 -2.66 3.74
N ALA A 82 0.08 -3.00 5.01
CA ALA A 82 1.33 -2.83 5.77
C ALA A 82 2.29 -4.02 5.56
N ALA A 83 3.59 -3.77 5.69
CA ALA A 83 4.61 -4.82 5.61
C ALA A 83 4.68 -5.66 6.89
N HIS A 84 4.43 -5.07 8.07
CA HIS A 84 4.46 -5.77 9.35
C HIS A 84 3.42 -6.91 9.43
N CYS A 85 2.32 -6.85 8.66
CA CYS A 85 1.35 -7.94 8.53
C CYS A 85 2.00 -9.27 8.12
N PHE A 86 3.17 -9.22 7.47
CA PHE A 86 3.92 -10.37 6.93
C PHE A 86 5.33 -10.51 7.51
N SER A 87 5.69 -9.79 8.58
CA SER A 87 7.02 -9.90 9.23
C SER A 87 7.36 -11.31 9.74
N HIS A 88 6.33 -12.13 9.99
CA HIS A 88 6.43 -13.51 10.46
C HIS A 88 5.83 -14.50 9.44
N LEU A 89 6.15 -14.33 8.14
CA LEU A 89 5.64 -15.20 7.08
C LEU A 89 6.35 -16.57 7.10
N LEU A 90 5.59 -17.63 7.40
CA LEU A 90 6.07 -19.03 7.30
C LEU A 90 5.78 -19.65 5.92
N SER A 91 4.69 -19.26 5.26
CA SER A 91 4.31 -19.73 3.93
C SER A 91 3.36 -18.77 3.22
N LEU A 92 3.51 -18.59 1.91
CA LEU A 92 2.54 -17.86 1.08
C LEU A 92 1.23 -18.63 0.87
N LYS A 93 1.24 -19.97 0.94
CA LYS A 93 0.09 -20.84 0.64
C LYS A 93 -1.06 -20.72 1.66
N GLU A 94 -0.83 -19.99 2.74
CA GLU A 94 -1.74 -19.87 3.87
C GLU A 94 -2.60 -18.59 3.79
N TYR A 95 -2.18 -17.55 3.07
CA TYR A 95 -2.83 -16.25 3.10
C TYR A 95 -3.90 -16.08 2.01
N TYR A 96 -5.05 -15.52 2.42
CA TYR A 96 -6.16 -15.16 1.55
C TYR A 96 -6.54 -13.70 1.75
N VAL A 97 -7.09 -13.09 0.70
CA VAL A 97 -7.81 -11.82 0.79
C VAL A 97 -9.30 -12.03 0.55
N VAL A 98 -10.13 -11.41 1.37
CA VAL A 98 -11.58 -11.33 1.19
C VAL A 98 -12.02 -9.86 1.12
N VAL A 99 -12.92 -9.53 0.20
CA VAL A 99 -13.51 -8.19 0.00
C VAL A 99 -15.04 -8.31 -0.11
N GLY A 100 -15.75 -7.19 -0.03
CA GLY A 100 -17.22 -7.16 -0.24
C GLY A 100 -18.05 -7.65 0.95
N ILE A 101 -17.39 -7.87 2.08
CA ILE A 101 -17.94 -8.31 3.36
C ILE A 101 -18.11 -7.11 4.30
N SER A 102 -19.20 -7.06 5.06
CA SER A 102 -19.31 -6.17 6.23
C SER A 102 -19.16 -6.98 7.53
N ASP A 103 -19.69 -8.19 7.55
CA ASP A 103 -19.71 -9.12 8.67
C ASP A 103 -18.71 -10.27 8.46
N MET A 104 -17.89 -10.60 9.47
CA MET A 104 -17.06 -11.83 9.46
C MET A 104 -17.80 -13.05 10.00
N ASP A 105 -18.82 -12.90 10.84
CA ASP A 105 -19.52 -14.04 11.46
C ASP A 105 -20.25 -14.86 10.38
N TYR A 106 -20.63 -14.19 9.28
CA TYR A 106 -21.14 -14.80 8.04
C TYR A 106 -20.11 -15.67 7.29
N ILE A 107 -18.79 -15.44 7.45
CA ILE A 107 -17.74 -16.17 6.71
C ILE A 107 -17.62 -17.62 7.18
N ASP A 108 -17.52 -17.85 8.48
CA ASP A 108 -17.33 -19.21 9.01
C ASP A 108 -18.58 -20.09 8.80
N MET A 109 -19.77 -19.48 8.66
CA MET A 109 -21.01 -20.20 8.32
C MET A 109 -21.13 -20.55 6.82
N VAL A 110 -20.58 -19.73 5.90
CA VAL A 110 -20.87 -19.84 4.45
C VAL A 110 -19.67 -20.27 3.59
N LEU A 111 -18.43 -19.95 3.98
CA LEU A 111 -17.23 -20.29 3.20
C LEU A 111 -16.53 -21.66 3.47
N PRO A 112 -17.05 -22.65 4.24
CA PRO A 112 -16.40 -23.97 4.36
C PRO A 112 -16.26 -24.77 3.05
N ASN A 113 -17.13 -24.58 2.04
CA ASN A 113 -17.12 -25.35 0.80
C ASN A 113 -17.40 -24.48 -0.44
N ILE A 114 -16.41 -24.36 -1.32
CA ILE A 114 -16.44 -23.54 -2.56
C ILE A 114 -17.49 -24.02 -3.60
N TYR A 115 -18.16 -25.16 -3.38
CA TYR A 115 -19.14 -25.73 -4.32
C TYR A 115 -20.62 -25.58 -3.90
N ALA A 116 -20.93 -24.93 -2.77
CA ALA A 116 -22.28 -24.85 -2.20
C ALA A 116 -23.10 -23.58 -2.59
N TRP A 117 -22.76 -22.92 -3.71
CA TRP A 117 -23.29 -21.60 -4.12
C TRP A 117 -24.78 -21.54 -4.57
N LYS A 118 -25.67 -22.44 -4.13
CA LYS A 118 -27.07 -22.50 -4.63
C LYS A 118 -28.17 -22.04 -3.68
N GLU A 119 -27.99 -22.05 -2.35
CA GLU A 119 -29.13 -21.89 -1.42
C GLU A 119 -28.97 -20.84 -0.29
N ALA A 120 -28.00 -19.93 -0.40
CA ALA A 120 -27.86 -18.77 0.50
C ALA A 120 -28.93 -17.67 0.22
N LYS A 121 -30.22 -18.04 0.21
CA LYS A 121 -31.32 -17.22 -0.34
C LYS A 121 -31.96 -16.25 0.67
N ARG A 122 -31.14 -15.53 1.46
CA ARG A 122 -31.57 -14.46 2.39
C ARG A 122 -30.66 -13.22 2.26
N GLN A 123 -31.28 -12.05 2.09
CA GLN A 123 -30.70 -10.69 2.06
C GLN A 123 -29.45 -10.44 1.17
N SER A 124 -29.70 -10.24 -0.13
CA SER A 124 -29.33 -9.08 -0.99
C SER A 124 -28.03 -8.25 -0.87
N ASP A 125 -27.28 -8.27 0.24
CA ASP A 125 -26.17 -7.33 0.53
C ASP A 125 -24.78 -8.01 0.59
N PHE A 126 -24.67 -9.32 0.33
CA PHE A 126 -23.40 -10.04 0.30
C PHE A 126 -22.71 -9.94 -1.07
N TYR A 127 -21.56 -9.25 -1.12
CA TYR A 127 -20.71 -9.11 -2.32
C TYR A 127 -19.36 -9.85 -2.17
N GLY A 128 -19.32 -10.81 -1.25
CA GLY A 128 -18.09 -11.47 -0.80
C GLY A 128 -17.31 -12.16 -1.91
N GLN A 129 -16.10 -11.68 -2.18
CA GLN A 129 -15.15 -12.29 -3.11
C GLN A 129 -13.85 -12.65 -2.38
N LYS A 130 -13.27 -13.80 -2.73
CA LYS A 130 -12.05 -14.34 -2.11
C LYS A 130 -11.00 -14.70 -3.15
N SER A 131 -9.77 -14.25 -2.93
CA SER A 131 -8.58 -14.70 -3.69
C SER A 131 -7.50 -15.21 -2.74
N GLY A 132 -6.71 -16.18 -3.20
CA GLY A 132 -5.39 -16.42 -2.60
C GLY A 132 -4.40 -15.33 -3.01
N ILE A 133 -3.28 -15.22 -2.30
CA ILE A 133 -2.17 -14.36 -2.70
C ILE A 133 -1.24 -15.13 -3.65
N ASN A 134 -0.77 -14.47 -4.71
CA ASN A 134 0.22 -15.00 -5.66
C ASN A 134 1.64 -14.60 -5.26
N SER A 135 1.85 -13.31 -4.96
CA SER A 135 3.11 -12.79 -4.41
C SER A 135 2.86 -11.60 -3.47
N ILE A 136 3.83 -11.35 -2.59
CA ILE A 136 3.84 -10.23 -1.64
C ILE A 136 5.09 -9.42 -1.92
N LEU A 137 4.93 -8.14 -2.28
CA LEU A 137 6.01 -7.21 -2.48
C LEU A 137 6.08 -6.26 -1.28
N ILE A 138 7.04 -6.50 -0.39
CA ILE A 138 7.38 -5.58 0.71
C ILE A 138 8.31 -4.49 0.16
N TYR A 139 8.13 -3.25 0.59
CA TYR A 139 9.03 -2.16 0.20
C TYR A 139 10.45 -2.40 0.73
N TYR A 140 11.45 -2.30 -0.15
CA TYR A 140 12.84 -2.73 0.10
C TYR A 140 13.54 -2.04 1.28
N ASN A 141 13.08 -0.84 1.68
CA ASN A 141 13.61 -0.07 2.81
C ASN A 141 12.60 0.00 3.97
N TYR A 142 11.75 -1.02 4.13
CA TYR A 142 10.96 -1.25 5.33
C TYR A 142 11.87 -1.58 6.52
N GLN A 143 11.60 -0.98 7.68
CA GLN A 143 12.37 -1.16 8.91
C GLN A 143 11.53 -1.88 9.99
N PRO A 144 11.72 -3.18 10.24
CA PRO A 144 10.85 -3.97 11.12
C PRO A 144 10.80 -3.52 12.59
N LEU A 145 11.85 -2.85 13.10
CA LEU A 145 11.92 -2.40 14.51
C LEU A 145 11.30 -1.02 14.76
N THR A 146 11.13 -0.20 13.71
CA THR A 146 10.67 1.20 13.81
C THR A 146 9.36 1.44 13.05
N HIS A 147 8.89 0.44 12.29
CA HIS A 147 7.80 0.51 11.32
C HIS A 147 7.90 1.72 10.36
N VAL A 148 9.13 2.10 10.02
CA VAL A 148 9.42 3.09 8.98
C VAL A 148 9.29 2.44 7.61
N ASN A 149 8.60 3.12 6.70
CA ASN A 149 8.25 2.63 5.35
C ASN A 149 7.48 1.29 5.39
N ASP A 150 6.54 1.18 6.32
CA ASP A 150 5.71 -0.01 6.54
C ASP A 150 4.59 -0.09 5.50
N ILE A 151 4.92 -0.62 4.33
CA ILE A 151 4.05 -0.73 3.15
C ILE A 151 4.39 -1.99 2.35
N ALA A 152 3.35 -2.71 1.95
CA ALA A 152 3.43 -3.88 1.08
C ALA A 152 2.28 -3.91 0.08
N LEU A 153 2.54 -4.53 -1.06
CA LEU A 153 1.59 -4.71 -2.16
C LEU A 153 1.38 -6.21 -2.41
N LEU A 154 0.13 -6.65 -2.40
CA LEU A 154 -0.25 -8.05 -2.60
C LEU A 154 -0.74 -8.23 -4.03
N HIS A 155 -0.09 -9.10 -4.80
CA HIS A 155 -0.61 -9.56 -6.08
C HIS A 155 -1.55 -10.74 -5.82
N LEU A 156 -2.82 -10.58 -6.19
CA LEU A 156 -3.86 -11.59 -6.03
C LEU A 156 -3.77 -12.67 -7.12
N LYS A 157 -4.02 -13.93 -6.74
CA LYS A 157 -4.01 -15.07 -7.66
C LYS A 157 -5.19 -15.06 -8.65
N ASN A 158 -6.34 -14.54 -8.22
CA ASN A 158 -7.54 -14.39 -9.03
C ASN A 158 -7.91 -12.90 -9.09
N PRO A 159 -8.38 -12.37 -10.24
CA PRO A 159 -8.90 -11.02 -10.31
C PRO A 159 -10.18 -10.87 -9.48
N ILE A 160 -10.26 -9.78 -8.72
CA ILE A 160 -11.48 -9.31 -8.06
C ILE A 160 -12.28 -8.46 -9.05
N VAL A 161 -13.58 -8.74 -9.15
CA VAL A 161 -14.50 -8.04 -10.07
C VAL A 161 -15.27 -6.96 -9.30
N PRO A 162 -15.34 -5.71 -9.79
CA PRO A 162 -16.16 -4.67 -9.18
C PRO A 162 -17.66 -5.03 -9.11
N THR A 163 -18.32 -4.66 -8.02
CA THR A 163 -19.76 -4.85 -7.77
C THR A 163 -20.29 -3.69 -6.92
N ALA A 164 -21.60 -3.66 -6.62
CA ALA A 164 -22.18 -2.62 -5.76
C ALA A 164 -21.65 -2.58 -4.31
N GLY A 165 -20.84 -3.58 -3.89
CA GLY A 165 -20.11 -3.56 -2.61
C GLY A 165 -18.61 -3.88 -2.74
N VAL A 166 -18.05 -3.89 -3.96
CA VAL A 166 -16.62 -4.16 -4.22
C VAL A 166 -16.10 -3.18 -5.27
N GLY A 167 -15.01 -2.48 -4.99
CA GLY A 167 -14.48 -1.42 -5.85
C GLY A 167 -13.07 -1.02 -5.45
N PHE A 168 -12.54 0.04 -6.07
CA PHE A 168 -11.16 0.48 -5.88
C PHE A 168 -11.09 1.80 -5.10
N VAL A 169 -10.05 1.98 -4.31
CA VAL A 169 -9.79 3.27 -3.63
C VAL A 169 -9.05 4.22 -4.57
N ASN A 170 -9.33 5.51 -4.45
CA ASN A 170 -8.48 6.53 -5.08
C ASN A 170 -7.20 6.68 -4.25
N LEU A 171 -6.05 6.56 -4.91
CA LEU A 171 -4.77 6.98 -4.31
C LEU A 171 -4.56 8.49 -4.51
N PRO A 172 -3.70 9.14 -3.70
CA PRO A 172 -3.37 10.54 -3.90
C PRO A 172 -2.84 10.79 -5.33
N PRO A 173 -3.32 11.82 -6.05
CA PRO A 173 -2.93 12.05 -7.44
C PRO A 173 -1.44 12.43 -7.58
N TYR A 174 -0.92 13.15 -6.58
CA TYR A 174 0.47 13.60 -6.48
C TYR A 174 0.92 13.61 -5.01
N LYS A 175 2.24 13.71 -4.80
CA LYS A 175 2.89 13.80 -3.49
C LYS A 175 2.67 15.20 -2.89
N TYR A 176 2.13 15.27 -1.67
CA TYR A 176 1.81 16.54 -1.02
C TYR A 176 3.06 17.18 -0.39
N THR A 177 3.32 18.42 -0.79
CA THR A 177 4.43 19.26 -0.30
C THR A 177 4.20 19.75 1.14
N ASN A 178 2.99 20.22 1.43
CA ASN A 178 2.58 20.62 2.77
C ASN A 178 2.14 19.43 3.62
N HIS A 179 2.17 19.57 4.95
CA HIS A 179 1.70 18.51 5.84
C HIS A 179 0.17 18.30 5.68
N PRO A 180 -0.34 17.06 5.53
CA PRO A 180 -1.76 16.81 5.22
C PRO A 180 -2.79 17.39 6.21
N SER A 181 -2.41 17.67 7.46
CA SER A 181 -3.25 18.39 8.44
C SER A 181 -3.64 19.82 8.01
N THR A 182 -2.90 20.43 7.07
CA THR A 182 -3.25 21.73 6.48
C THR A 182 -4.34 21.62 5.40
N MET A 183 -4.56 20.42 4.85
CA MET A 183 -5.51 20.13 3.78
C MET A 183 -6.76 19.41 4.29
N PHE A 184 -6.62 18.53 5.29
CA PHE A 184 -7.70 17.71 5.82
C PHE A 184 -7.90 17.93 7.32
N LYS A 185 -9.11 18.36 7.73
CA LYS A 185 -9.50 18.55 9.15
C LYS A 185 -9.62 17.25 9.96
N GLY A 186 -9.34 16.09 9.37
CA GLY A 186 -9.47 14.77 9.97
C GLY A 186 -10.05 13.74 9.00
N CYS A 187 -9.69 12.47 9.19
CA CYS A 187 -9.85 11.39 8.23
C CYS A 187 -10.44 10.13 8.89
N THR A 188 -10.93 9.19 8.09
CA THR A 188 -11.65 8.00 8.54
C THR A 188 -10.74 6.78 8.50
N VAL A 189 -10.60 6.06 9.62
CA VAL A 189 -10.00 4.72 9.69
C VAL A 189 -11.12 3.68 9.53
N LEU A 190 -10.81 2.55 8.89
CA LEU A 190 -11.72 1.43 8.64
C LEU A 190 -11.09 0.10 9.08
N GLY A 191 -11.89 -0.82 9.63
CA GLY A 191 -11.41 -2.16 9.98
C GLY A 191 -12.31 -2.96 10.92
N TRP A 192 -11.80 -4.14 11.30
CA TRP A 192 -12.45 -5.15 12.15
C TRP A 192 -11.61 -5.48 13.40
N GLY A 193 -10.64 -4.62 13.74
CA GLY A 193 -9.73 -4.80 14.85
C GLY A 193 -10.45 -4.96 16.19
N ILE A 194 -9.75 -5.50 17.19
CA ILE A 194 -10.37 -5.85 18.47
C ILE A 194 -9.74 -5.02 19.58
N GLN A 195 -10.58 -4.30 20.33
CA GLN A 195 -10.19 -3.74 21.62
C GLN A 195 -9.95 -4.89 22.61
N ILE A 196 -8.70 -5.33 22.73
CA ILE A 196 -8.25 -6.14 23.87
C ILE A 196 -8.23 -5.20 25.08
N PRO A 197 -9.08 -5.40 26.10
CA PRO A 197 -9.01 -4.57 27.30
C PRO A 197 -7.68 -4.83 28.01
N MET A 198 -6.89 -3.78 28.23
CA MET A 198 -5.73 -3.85 29.12
C MET A 198 -6.21 -3.99 30.58
N ILE A 199 -6.54 -5.22 30.97
CA ILE A 199 -6.55 -5.62 32.38
C ILE A 199 -5.11 -5.44 32.88
N SER A 200 -4.91 -4.56 33.85
CA SER A 200 -3.61 -4.26 34.45
C SER A 200 -2.90 -5.55 34.87
N VAL A 201 -1.67 -5.77 34.40
CA VAL A 201 -0.92 -7.01 34.62
C VAL A 201 -0.28 -7.02 36.01
N GLU A 202 -1.13 -7.06 37.04
CA GLU A 202 -0.76 -7.12 38.46
C GLU A 202 -1.18 -8.44 39.13
N LYS A 203 -1.71 -9.40 38.36
CA LYS A 203 -2.07 -10.75 38.84
C LYS A 203 -1.20 -11.83 38.18
N PRO A 204 -0.23 -12.41 38.90
CA PRO A 204 0.52 -13.58 38.43
C PRO A 204 -0.42 -14.75 38.12
N GLY A 205 -0.24 -15.39 36.97
CA GLY A 205 -0.97 -16.61 36.59
C GLY A 205 -2.28 -16.40 35.82
N PHE A 206 -2.57 -15.21 35.30
CA PHE A 206 -3.65 -15.02 34.32
C PHE A 206 -3.28 -15.65 32.97
N ASN A 207 -4.07 -16.62 32.49
CA ASN A 207 -3.81 -17.33 31.23
C ASN A 207 -4.64 -16.73 30.08
N PHE A 208 -3.97 -16.32 29.00
CA PHE A 208 -4.58 -15.63 27.86
C PHE A 208 -5.62 -16.47 27.10
N SER A 209 -5.61 -17.80 27.24
CA SER A 209 -6.55 -18.70 26.55
C SER A 209 -7.96 -18.76 27.14
N SER A 210 -8.20 -18.17 28.32
CA SER A 210 -9.47 -18.30 29.04
C SER A 210 -10.51 -17.20 28.75
N ILE A 211 -10.20 -16.23 27.88
CA ILE A 211 -11.17 -15.19 27.47
C ILE A 211 -12.00 -15.72 26.29
N VAL A 212 -13.26 -16.10 26.55
CA VAL A 212 -14.23 -16.42 25.51
C VAL A 212 -14.74 -15.13 24.88
N PHE A 213 -14.03 -14.64 23.87
CA PHE A 213 -14.38 -13.43 23.12
C PHE A 213 -15.63 -13.67 22.25
N ASN A 214 -16.82 -13.30 22.73
CA ASN A 214 -18.07 -13.33 21.96
C ASN A 214 -18.41 -11.93 21.40
N PHE A 215 -17.96 -11.63 20.18
CA PHE A 215 -18.01 -10.27 19.58
C PHE A 215 -18.62 -10.31 18.18
N SER A 216 -19.73 -9.58 17.96
CA SER A 216 -20.24 -9.32 16.61
C SER A 216 -19.15 -8.73 15.72
N ALA A 217 -19.03 -9.21 14.48
CA ALA A 217 -17.90 -8.91 13.60
C ALA A 217 -18.20 -7.92 12.46
N MET A 218 -18.95 -6.86 12.77
CA MET A 218 -19.16 -5.73 11.85
C MET A 218 -17.86 -4.99 11.50
N LEU A 219 -17.77 -4.54 10.26
CA LEU A 219 -16.83 -3.52 9.79
C LEU A 219 -17.19 -2.20 10.47
N GLN A 220 -16.20 -1.54 11.07
CA GLN A 220 -16.38 -0.27 11.75
C GLN A 220 -15.54 0.84 11.14
N ARG A 221 -15.92 2.08 11.49
CA ARG A 221 -15.22 3.30 11.12
C ARG A 221 -15.15 4.33 12.24
N VAL A 222 -14.01 5.01 12.37
CA VAL A 222 -13.83 6.15 13.28
C VAL A 222 -13.17 7.32 12.55
N ARG A 223 -13.57 8.55 12.88
CA ARG A 223 -12.98 9.76 12.31
C ARG A 223 -12.01 10.41 13.30
N LEU A 224 -10.75 10.53 12.91
CA LEU A 224 -9.64 11.03 13.73
C LEU A 224 -9.03 12.32 13.14
N PRO A 225 -8.64 13.31 13.95
CA PRO A 225 -7.87 14.47 13.48
C PRO A 225 -6.47 14.06 13.03
N ILE A 226 -5.95 14.65 11.93
CA ILE A 226 -4.53 14.56 11.57
C ILE A 226 -3.74 15.62 12.34
N ILE A 227 -2.59 15.26 12.89
CA ILE A 227 -1.62 16.17 13.51
C ILE A 227 -0.32 16.22 12.69
N THR A 228 0.45 17.31 12.80
CA THR A 228 1.78 17.38 12.16
C THR A 228 2.73 16.33 12.73
N ASN A 229 3.67 15.85 11.92
CA ASN A 229 4.72 14.95 12.39
C ASN A 229 5.56 15.57 13.52
N GLU A 230 5.64 16.91 13.62
CA GLU A 230 6.26 17.62 14.74
C GLU A 230 5.48 17.40 16.05
N MET A 231 4.15 17.64 16.05
CA MET A 231 3.29 17.35 17.19
C MET A 231 3.29 15.85 17.53
N CYS A 232 3.30 14.98 16.51
CA CYS A 232 3.36 13.53 16.72
C CYS A 232 4.65 13.11 17.41
N ASN A 233 5.80 13.61 16.96
CA ASN A 233 7.09 13.41 17.63
C ASN A 233 7.12 14.00 19.05
N TYR A 234 6.44 15.13 19.30
CA TYR A 234 6.34 15.72 20.65
C TYR A 234 5.60 14.81 21.64
N PHE A 235 4.50 14.18 21.22
CA PHE A 235 3.77 13.22 22.06
C PHE A 235 4.51 11.87 22.18
N ILE A 236 5.02 11.31 21.08
CA ILE A 236 5.70 10.00 21.09
C ILE A 236 6.93 10.00 21.99
N LYS A 237 7.72 11.09 22.00
CA LYS A 237 8.89 11.25 22.89
C LYS A 237 8.59 11.08 24.38
N GLN A 238 7.35 11.20 24.82
CA GLN A 238 6.96 11.03 26.23
C GLN A 238 6.92 9.55 26.67
N PHE A 239 6.94 8.60 25.72
CA PHE A 239 6.75 7.17 26.01
C PHE A 239 7.48 6.19 25.08
N ALA A 240 8.05 6.64 23.95
CA ALA A 240 8.82 5.79 23.05
C ALA A 240 9.96 6.55 22.34
N HIS A 241 11.09 5.87 22.13
CA HIS A 241 12.28 6.44 21.45
C HIS A 241 12.22 6.29 19.92
N VAL A 242 11.04 6.49 19.32
CA VAL A 242 10.82 6.40 17.86
C VAL A 242 10.59 7.79 17.28
N LYS A 243 11.17 8.06 16.10
CA LYS A 243 11.03 9.33 15.38
C LYS A 243 10.16 9.15 14.13
N VAL A 244 9.04 9.85 14.06
CA VAL A 244 8.15 9.87 12.89
C VAL A 244 8.77 10.74 11.79
N ILE A 245 8.85 10.22 10.57
CA ILE A 245 9.50 10.87 9.41
C ILE A 245 8.52 11.20 8.27
N SER A 246 9.00 11.79 7.18
CA SER A 246 8.18 12.30 6.06
C SER A 246 7.39 11.24 5.30
N SER A 247 7.74 9.95 5.39
CA SER A 247 7.00 8.82 4.83
C SER A 247 5.87 8.31 5.74
N GLN A 248 5.61 8.99 6.86
CA GLN A 248 4.55 8.69 7.81
C GLN A 248 3.65 9.91 8.05
N VAL A 249 2.44 9.69 8.52
CA VAL A 249 1.46 10.68 8.98
C VAL A 249 0.81 10.18 10.26
N CYS A 250 0.43 11.08 11.17
CA CYS A 250 -0.20 10.70 12.42
C CYS A 250 -1.62 11.24 12.58
N THR A 251 -2.45 10.48 13.27
CA THR A 251 -3.71 10.98 13.84
C THR A 251 -3.64 11.05 15.36
N LEU A 252 -4.40 11.97 15.95
CA LEU A 252 -4.56 12.05 17.40
C LEU A 252 -5.94 12.59 17.76
N TYR A 253 -6.71 11.80 18.50
CA TYR A 253 -7.89 12.27 19.22
C TYR A 253 -7.52 12.46 20.69
N ALA A 254 -7.07 13.67 21.05
CA ALA A 254 -6.44 13.96 22.34
C ALA A 254 -7.19 13.47 23.61
N PRO A 255 -8.55 13.51 23.68
CA PRO A 255 -9.29 12.96 24.83
C PRO A 255 -9.19 11.45 25.05
N GLY A 256 -8.68 10.69 24.08
CA GLY A 256 -8.77 9.23 24.07
C GLY A 256 -10.16 8.71 23.70
N GLY A 257 -10.35 7.39 23.74
CA GLY A 257 -11.59 6.71 23.39
C GLY A 257 -11.92 6.67 21.89
N LYS A 258 -10.99 7.06 21.00
CA LYS A 258 -11.11 6.93 19.53
C LYS A 258 -9.77 6.64 18.86
N ASP A 259 -9.62 5.47 18.25
CA ASP A 259 -8.38 5.07 17.56
C ASP A 259 -8.55 3.81 16.70
N ALA A 260 -7.54 3.47 15.91
CA ALA A 260 -7.33 2.13 15.36
C ALA A 260 -6.82 1.16 16.45
N CYS A 261 -7.01 -0.15 16.27
CA CYS A 261 -6.51 -1.16 17.20
C CYS A 261 -6.08 -2.48 16.53
N TYR A 262 -5.83 -3.52 17.34
CA TYR A 262 -5.25 -4.81 16.91
C TYR A 262 -6.10 -5.49 15.82
N GLY A 263 -5.58 -5.53 14.60
CA GLY A 263 -6.26 -6.07 13.41
C GLY A 263 -6.57 -5.02 12.33
N ASP A 264 -6.72 -3.74 12.71
CA ASP A 264 -6.87 -2.64 11.75
C ASP A 264 -5.55 -2.32 11.01
N SER A 265 -4.44 -2.89 11.48
CA SER A 265 -3.14 -2.98 10.80
C SER A 265 -3.28 -3.23 9.30
N GLY A 266 -2.61 -2.43 8.47
CA GLY A 266 -2.71 -2.51 7.02
C GLY A 266 -3.99 -1.93 6.40
N GLY A 267 -5.00 -1.60 7.22
CA GLY A 267 -6.22 -0.93 6.78
C GLY A 267 -5.99 0.53 6.34
N PRO A 268 -6.96 1.16 5.64
CA PRO A 268 -6.81 2.51 5.11
C PRO A 268 -7.13 3.63 6.11
N LEU A 269 -6.38 4.73 5.98
CA LEU A 269 -6.77 6.06 6.47
C LEU A 269 -7.29 6.90 5.29
N ILE A 270 -8.61 7.08 5.22
CA ILE A 270 -9.33 7.74 4.14
C ILE A 270 -9.55 9.23 4.43
N CYS A 271 -9.02 10.10 3.58
CA CYS A 271 -9.09 11.56 3.68
C CYS A 271 -9.91 12.15 2.53
N GLY A 272 -11.18 12.48 2.78
CA GLY A 272 -12.12 12.75 1.69
C GLY A 272 -12.41 11.44 0.96
N GLU A 273 -12.03 11.35 -0.32
CA GLU A 273 -12.21 10.16 -1.15
C GLU A 273 -10.91 9.39 -1.44
N ILE A 274 -9.76 9.87 -0.92
CA ILE A 274 -8.44 9.24 -1.15
C ILE A 274 -7.92 8.50 0.08
N GLN A 275 -7.23 7.38 -0.12
CA GLN A 275 -6.42 6.76 0.92
C GLN A 275 -5.12 7.54 1.10
N LEU A 276 -5.00 8.34 2.17
CA LEU A 276 -3.76 9.06 2.51
C LEU A 276 -2.77 8.17 3.28
N GLY A 277 -3.26 7.19 4.03
CA GLY A 277 -2.44 6.38 4.91
C GLY A 277 -2.80 4.90 4.96
N ILE A 278 -1.88 4.12 5.51
CA ILE A 278 -2.00 2.69 5.83
C ILE A 278 -1.73 2.55 7.33
N THR A 279 -2.62 1.89 8.10
CA THR A 279 -2.47 1.68 9.54
C THR A 279 -1.18 0.90 9.82
N SER A 280 -0.24 1.51 10.56
CA SER A 280 1.09 0.93 10.79
C SER A 280 1.34 0.59 12.25
N THR A 281 1.41 1.58 13.14
CA THR A 281 1.80 1.33 14.54
C THR A 281 1.21 2.35 15.52
N GLY A 282 1.06 1.95 16.78
CA GLY A 282 0.51 2.75 17.87
C GLY A 282 0.82 2.14 19.23
N TRP A 283 0.92 2.99 20.26
CA TRP A 283 1.38 2.60 21.60
C TRP A 283 0.24 2.60 22.62
N GLY A 284 -0.62 1.59 22.50
CA GLY A 284 -1.86 1.43 23.26
C GLY A 284 -3.03 2.17 22.60
N CYS A 285 -4.00 1.41 22.08
CA CYS A 285 -5.14 1.94 21.32
C CYS A 285 -5.93 2.97 22.14
N ALA A 286 -6.26 4.11 21.55
CA ALA A 286 -7.23 5.07 22.08
C ALA A 286 -6.95 5.64 23.48
N LEU A 287 -5.73 5.50 23.99
CA LEU A 287 -5.31 6.14 25.23
C LEU A 287 -5.22 7.67 25.04
N PRO A 288 -5.60 8.50 26.04
CA PRO A 288 -5.47 9.95 25.95
C PRO A 288 -4.04 10.39 25.58
N TYR A 289 -3.94 11.37 24.68
CA TYR A 289 -2.67 11.90 24.15
C TYR A 289 -1.73 10.88 23.47
N ARG A 290 -2.19 9.68 23.11
CA ARG A 290 -1.43 8.73 22.26
C ARG A 290 -1.81 8.91 20.78
N PRO A 291 -0.88 9.34 19.90
CA PRO A 291 -1.10 9.35 18.47
C PRO A 291 -0.88 7.95 17.85
N ALA A 292 -1.66 7.63 16.83
CA ALA A 292 -1.43 6.49 15.94
C ALA A 292 -0.69 6.93 14.68
N VAL A 293 0.18 6.06 14.16
CA VAL A 293 1.10 6.32 13.04
C VAL A 293 0.72 5.49 11.83
N TYR A 294 0.68 6.13 10.67
CA TYR A 294 0.27 5.56 9.39
C TYR A 294 1.35 5.81 8.35
N THR A 295 1.59 4.84 7.45
CA THR A 295 2.49 5.02 6.31
C THR A 295 1.81 5.88 5.24
N ARG A 296 2.43 6.98 4.80
CA ARG A 296 1.87 7.95 3.83
C ARG A 296 1.89 7.37 2.41
N THR A 297 0.72 7.06 1.86
CA THR A 297 0.59 6.54 0.48
C THR A 297 1.14 7.53 -0.56
N ASP A 298 0.94 8.84 -0.35
CA ASP A 298 1.41 9.90 -1.25
C ASP A 298 2.95 9.97 -1.33
N PHE A 299 3.66 9.42 -0.35
CA PHE A 299 5.12 9.33 -0.38
C PHE A 299 5.64 8.23 -1.33
N PHE A 300 4.85 7.16 -1.53
CA PHE A 300 5.22 5.93 -2.26
C PHE A 300 4.50 5.76 -3.61
N LEU A 301 3.81 6.79 -4.13
CA LEU A 301 3.00 6.69 -5.35
C LEU A 301 3.74 6.06 -6.53
N ASP A 302 5.01 6.42 -6.72
CA ASP A 302 5.80 5.96 -7.86
C ASP A 302 6.09 4.46 -7.73
N TRP A 303 6.53 3.99 -6.56
CA TRP A 303 6.68 2.56 -6.27
C TRP A 303 5.37 1.77 -6.39
N ILE A 304 4.24 2.33 -5.94
CA ILE A 304 2.93 1.67 -6.10
C ILE A 304 2.58 1.57 -7.60
N ARG A 305 2.81 2.63 -8.38
CA ARG A 305 2.51 2.67 -9.82
C ARG A 305 3.38 1.69 -10.61
N GLU A 306 4.69 1.67 -10.36
CA GLU A 306 5.65 0.75 -10.97
C GLU A 306 5.27 -0.71 -10.77
N ASN A 307 4.69 -1.05 -9.61
CA ASN A 307 4.43 -2.44 -9.20
C ASN A 307 2.95 -2.86 -9.27
N SER A 308 2.06 -2.05 -9.87
CA SER A 308 0.61 -2.36 -9.96
C SER A 308 0.02 -2.31 -11.38
N ILE A 309 0.87 -2.26 -12.41
CA ILE A 309 0.47 -2.26 -13.83
C ILE A 309 -0.12 -3.64 -14.22
N VAL A 310 -1.18 -3.63 -15.03
CA VAL A 310 -1.82 -4.84 -15.56
C VAL A 310 -1.74 -4.81 -17.10
N GLU A 311 -1.09 -5.80 -17.72
CA GLU A 311 -1.07 -5.94 -19.17
C GLU A 311 -2.43 -6.41 -19.73
N SER A 312 -2.89 -5.78 -20.81
CA SER A 312 -4.13 -6.14 -21.49
C SER A 312 -3.84 -6.80 -22.86
N ARG A 313 -3.99 -8.13 -22.96
CA ARG A 313 -3.98 -8.86 -24.25
C ARG A 313 -5.42 -8.94 -24.80
N SER A 314 -5.65 -8.37 -25.99
CA SER A 314 -6.94 -8.37 -26.69
C SER A 314 -6.91 -9.25 -27.97
N ILE A 315 -7.97 -9.99 -28.23
CA ILE A 315 -8.17 -10.80 -29.45
C ILE A 315 -9.46 -10.35 -30.15
N GLN A 316 -9.42 -10.22 -31.48
CA GLN A 316 -10.57 -9.85 -32.32
C GLN A 316 -11.06 -11.04 -33.16
N THR A 317 -12.34 -11.03 -33.51
CA THR A 317 -13.02 -11.99 -34.40
C THR A 317 -13.38 -11.34 -35.74
N VAL A 318 -13.50 -12.13 -36.82
CA VAL A 318 -13.97 -11.70 -38.16
C VAL A 318 -14.80 -12.82 -38.79
N SER A 319 -15.76 -12.49 -39.68
CA SER A 319 -16.79 -13.41 -40.20
C SER A 319 -17.06 -13.31 -41.72
N SER A 320 -17.30 -14.46 -42.36
CA SER A 320 -18.29 -14.79 -43.43
C SER A 320 -18.69 -13.81 -44.56
N ASN A 321 -18.62 -14.25 -45.84
CA ASN A 321 -19.71 -14.22 -46.87
C ASN A 321 -19.27 -14.85 -48.25
N THR A 322 -19.97 -14.65 -49.40
CA THR A 322 -21.01 -15.53 -50.03
C THR A 322 -21.19 -15.18 -51.55
N VAL A 323 -22.02 -15.94 -52.30
CA VAL A 323 -22.83 -15.59 -53.54
C VAL A 323 -22.44 -16.22 -54.93
N LEU A 324 -23.48 -16.58 -55.72
CA LEU A 324 -23.55 -17.17 -57.10
C LEU A 324 -24.76 -16.59 -57.90
N PRO A 325 -24.84 -16.69 -59.26
CA PRO A 325 -26.13 -17.01 -59.97
C PRO A 325 -26.10 -17.72 -61.39
N TYR A 326 -27.28 -18.07 -61.98
CA TYR A 326 -27.58 -18.88 -63.23
C TYR A 326 -28.32 -18.07 -64.38
N ILE A 327 -28.97 -18.52 -65.52
CA ILE A 327 -29.57 -19.79 -66.07
C ILE A 327 -29.86 -19.78 -67.64
N ALA A 328 -30.08 -20.96 -68.28
CA ALA A 328 -30.93 -21.27 -69.50
C ALA A 328 -30.45 -20.88 -70.96
N LYS A 329 -31.14 -21.07 -72.14
CA LYS A 329 -32.55 -21.45 -72.51
C LYS A 329 -32.85 -21.91 -74.01
N PHE A 330 -33.34 -23.15 -74.26
CA PHE A 330 -34.41 -23.66 -75.22
C PHE A 330 -34.44 -23.59 -76.81
N PHE A 331 -34.41 -24.77 -77.51
CA PHE A 331 -35.40 -25.49 -78.43
C PHE A 331 -35.99 -25.10 -79.87
N LYS A 332 -36.09 -26.11 -80.80
CA LYS A 332 -37.08 -26.46 -81.94
C LYS A 332 -36.77 -26.30 -83.50
N MET A 333 -37.60 -26.88 -84.43
CA MET A 333 -37.38 -27.34 -85.90
C MET A 333 -38.67 -27.20 -86.83
N PRO A 334 -39.00 -27.81 -88.06
CA PRO A 334 -38.41 -28.86 -89.01
C PRO A 334 -38.44 -28.73 -90.64
N PRO A 335 -39.26 -29.37 -91.59
CA PRO A 335 -38.79 -29.99 -92.91
C PRO A 335 -39.65 -30.04 -94.29
N LYS A 336 -39.11 -30.65 -95.42
CA LYS A 336 -39.72 -31.45 -96.61
C LYS A 336 -39.90 -30.96 -98.14
N ALA A 337 -39.27 -31.69 -99.15
CA ALA A 337 -39.76 -32.37 -100.46
C ALA A 337 -39.84 -31.85 -102.00
N ALA A 338 -39.14 -32.54 -102.98
CA ALA A 338 -39.47 -33.18 -104.36
C ALA A 338 -39.59 -32.60 -105.88
N LYS A 339 -38.87 -33.23 -106.91
CA LYS A 339 -39.14 -33.74 -108.38
C LYS A 339 -39.13 -33.00 -109.85
N LYS A 340 -38.34 -33.53 -110.87
CA LYS A 340 -38.51 -33.95 -112.39
C LYS A 340 -38.48 -33.13 -113.80
N GLN A 341 -37.75 -33.66 -114.87
CA GLN A 341 -37.84 -33.74 -116.44
C GLN A 341 -37.72 -32.52 -117.50
N ALA A 342 -37.62 -32.51 -118.91
CA ALA A 342 -37.75 -33.38 -120.19
C ALA A 342 -37.01 -32.86 -121.56
N VAL A 343 -37.14 -33.45 -122.83
CA VAL A 343 -36.37 -33.16 -124.17
C VAL A 343 -37.03 -33.62 -125.58
N ILE A 344 -36.66 -33.14 -126.86
CA ILE A 344 -37.09 -33.62 -128.28
C ILE A 344 -36.27 -33.13 -129.60
N ILE A 345 -36.44 -33.66 -130.90
CA ILE A 345 -35.68 -33.38 -132.24
C ILE A 345 -36.40 -33.75 -133.65
N ASP A 346 -36.07 -33.21 -134.90
CA ASP A 346 -36.44 -33.59 -136.37
C ASP A 346 -35.54 -32.89 -137.54
N GLY A 347 -35.53 -32.93 -138.94
CA GLY A 347 -36.12 -33.63 -140.19
C GLY A 347 -35.79 -33.05 -141.70
N VAL A 348 -36.14 -33.73 -142.87
CA VAL A 348 -36.44 -33.27 -144.34
C VAL A 348 -35.52 -33.47 -145.65
N ASP A 349 -36.10 -33.53 -146.93
CA ASP A 349 -35.59 -33.95 -148.32
C ASP A 349 -36.23 -33.20 -149.58
N THR A 350 -35.74 -33.38 -150.87
CA THR A 350 -36.47 -33.53 -152.21
C THR A 350 -35.78 -33.06 -153.56
N THR A 351 -36.28 -33.54 -154.73
CA THR A 351 -35.87 -33.26 -156.16
C THR A 351 -36.84 -32.29 -156.91
N PRO A 352 -36.67 -31.82 -158.20
CA PRO A 352 -35.65 -32.10 -159.25
C PRO A 352 -34.99 -30.87 -159.96
N MET A 353 -33.86 -31.06 -160.68
CA MET A 353 -33.21 -30.02 -161.52
C MET A 353 -32.53 -30.59 -162.79
N THR A 354 -32.26 -29.74 -163.80
CA THR A 354 -31.59 -30.12 -165.06
C THR A 354 -30.05 -30.07 -164.98
N ARG A 355 -29.38 -30.70 -165.96
CA ARG A 355 -27.94 -31.04 -165.87
C ARG A 355 -27.01 -29.83 -165.68
N GLU A 356 -27.15 -28.77 -166.46
CA GLU A 356 -26.27 -27.59 -166.34
C GLU A 356 -26.47 -26.87 -164.99
N GLN A 357 -27.68 -26.92 -164.41
CA GLN A 357 -27.94 -26.40 -163.07
C GLN A 357 -27.31 -27.29 -161.98
N LEU A 358 -27.36 -28.62 -162.16
CA LEU A 358 -26.73 -29.59 -161.26
C LEU A 358 -25.20 -29.42 -161.20
N GLU A 359 -24.53 -29.13 -162.32
CA GLU A 359 -23.07 -28.96 -162.35
C GLU A 359 -22.61 -27.68 -161.61
N VAL A 360 -23.37 -26.57 -161.71
CA VAL A 360 -23.12 -25.34 -160.91
C VAL A 360 -23.49 -25.54 -159.44
N PHE A 361 -24.57 -26.26 -159.14
CA PHE A 361 -24.97 -26.58 -157.77
C PHE A 361 -23.95 -27.50 -157.08
N ALA A 362 -23.41 -28.49 -157.80
CA ALA A 362 -22.39 -29.40 -157.30
C ALA A 362 -21.08 -28.68 -156.94
N LEU A 363 -20.68 -27.64 -157.69
CA LEU A 363 -19.53 -26.80 -157.32
C LEU A 363 -19.76 -26.03 -156.02
N ARG A 364 -20.95 -25.42 -155.85
CA ARG A 364 -21.30 -24.75 -154.57
C ARG A 364 -21.30 -25.74 -153.41
N ILE A 365 -22.02 -26.85 -153.54
CA ILE A 365 -22.11 -27.91 -152.51
C ILE A 365 -20.72 -28.48 -152.17
N LYS A 366 -19.76 -28.46 -153.10
CA LYS A 366 -18.37 -28.83 -152.84
C LYS A 366 -17.63 -27.78 -151.99
N GLU A 367 -17.65 -26.50 -152.38
CA GLU A 367 -17.03 -25.42 -151.59
C GLU A 367 -17.65 -25.28 -150.18
N GLU A 368 -18.93 -25.64 -150.05
CA GLU A 368 -19.66 -25.67 -148.79
C GLU A 368 -19.29 -26.92 -147.96
N ASN A 369 -19.14 -28.10 -148.59
CA ASN A 369 -18.58 -29.31 -147.97
C ASN A 369 -17.15 -29.12 -147.45
N ASP A 370 -16.29 -28.46 -148.23
CA ASP A 370 -14.88 -28.29 -147.88
C ASP A 370 -14.73 -27.31 -146.69
N ARG A 371 -15.59 -26.28 -146.60
CA ARG A 371 -15.71 -25.43 -145.39
C ARG A 371 -16.25 -26.18 -144.17
N GLU A 372 -17.35 -26.92 -144.34
CA GLU A 372 -17.93 -27.77 -143.28
C GLU A 372 -16.92 -28.80 -142.75
N ARG A 373 -16.01 -29.30 -143.60
CA ARG A 373 -14.90 -30.19 -143.18
C ARG A 373 -13.86 -29.46 -142.32
N GLU A 374 -13.47 -28.24 -142.68
CA GLU A 374 -12.53 -27.44 -141.88
C GLU A 374 -13.12 -27.06 -140.52
N GLU A 375 -14.37 -26.59 -140.49
CA GLU A 375 -15.08 -26.28 -139.24
C GLU A 375 -15.29 -27.54 -138.38
N ARG A 376 -15.71 -28.65 -138.97
CA ARG A 376 -15.86 -29.93 -138.25
C ARG A 376 -14.53 -30.39 -137.63
N ASN A 377 -13.40 -30.25 -138.33
CA ASN A 377 -12.08 -30.57 -137.79
C ASN A 377 -11.70 -29.65 -136.62
N PHE A 378 -11.94 -28.35 -136.74
CA PHE A 378 -11.70 -27.37 -135.67
C PHE A 378 -12.55 -27.67 -134.42
N PHE A 379 -13.86 -27.87 -134.58
CA PHE A 379 -14.76 -28.23 -133.48
C PHE A 379 -14.52 -29.63 -132.90
N GLN A 380 -13.83 -30.51 -133.62
CA GLN A 380 -13.37 -31.79 -133.07
C GLN A 380 -12.14 -31.62 -132.18
N LEU A 381 -11.15 -30.81 -132.60
CA LEU A 381 -9.98 -30.48 -131.79
C LEU A 381 -10.35 -29.75 -130.47
N GLU A 382 -11.24 -28.75 -130.53
CA GLU A 382 -11.72 -28.07 -129.30
C GLU A 382 -12.51 -29.01 -128.38
N ARG A 383 -13.31 -29.93 -128.93
CA ARG A 383 -14.03 -30.94 -128.15
C ARG A 383 -13.07 -31.87 -127.40
N ASP A 384 -12.00 -32.30 -128.04
CA ASP A 384 -11.03 -33.23 -127.42
C ASP A 384 -10.15 -32.51 -126.38
N LYS A 385 -9.86 -31.20 -126.55
CA LYS A 385 -9.29 -30.35 -125.48
C LYS A 385 -10.24 -30.23 -124.29
N ILE A 386 -11.50 -29.85 -124.51
CA ILE A 386 -12.51 -29.69 -123.44
C ILE A 386 -12.70 -31.02 -122.69
N ARG A 387 -12.73 -32.14 -123.43
CA ARG A 387 -12.84 -33.48 -122.86
C ARG A 387 -11.64 -33.85 -121.99
N THR A 388 -10.41 -33.62 -122.45
CA THR A 388 -9.21 -33.95 -121.65
C THR A 388 -9.11 -33.06 -120.40
N PHE A 389 -9.45 -31.77 -120.47
CA PHE A 389 -9.59 -30.92 -119.29
C PHE A 389 -10.67 -31.42 -118.31
N TRP A 390 -11.82 -31.88 -118.81
CA TRP A 390 -12.88 -32.45 -117.98
C TRP A 390 -12.47 -33.76 -117.30
N GLU A 391 -11.78 -34.66 -118.02
CA GLU A 391 -11.29 -35.94 -117.47
C GLU A 391 -10.20 -35.72 -116.40
N ILE A 392 -9.28 -34.76 -116.60
CA ILE A 392 -8.27 -34.37 -115.59
C ILE A 392 -8.93 -33.76 -114.35
N THR A 393 -9.71 -32.69 -114.50
CA THR A 393 -10.32 -31.97 -113.36
C THR A 393 -11.31 -32.85 -112.58
N ARG A 394 -11.97 -33.79 -113.26
CA ARG A 394 -12.77 -34.84 -112.60
C ARG A 394 -11.90 -35.74 -111.72
N THR A 395 -10.75 -36.19 -112.23
CA THR A 395 -9.83 -37.07 -111.48
C THR A 395 -9.25 -36.35 -110.26
N GLU A 396 -8.84 -35.09 -110.41
CA GLU A 396 -8.39 -34.23 -109.30
C GLU A 396 -9.47 -34.05 -108.23
N LEU A 397 -10.74 -33.88 -108.63
CA LEU A 397 -11.88 -33.77 -107.72
C LEU A 397 -12.17 -35.10 -106.99
N GLU A 398 -12.06 -36.24 -107.68
CA GLU A 398 -12.22 -37.56 -107.08
C GLU A 398 -11.08 -37.88 -106.08
N GLU A 399 -9.83 -37.49 -106.39
CA GLU A 399 -8.69 -37.51 -105.46
C GLU A 399 -8.88 -36.61 -104.24
N ALA A 400 -9.27 -35.34 -104.43
CA ALA A 400 -9.48 -34.39 -103.34
C ALA A 400 -10.56 -34.89 -102.38
N ARG A 401 -11.65 -35.45 -102.93
CA ARG A 401 -12.71 -36.11 -102.15
C ARG A 401 -12.22 -37.35 -101.40
N ALA A 402 -11.25 -38.10 -101.94
CA ALA A 402 -10.64 -39.24 -101.23
C ALA A 402 -9.72 -38.78 -100.09
N LYS A 403 -8.89 -37.75 -100.32
CA LYS A 403 -8.02 -37.13 -99.30
C LYS A 403 -8.83 -36.58 -98.13
N LEU A 404 -9.99 -35.96 -98.39
CA LEU A 404 -10.90 -35.46 -97.35
C LEU A 404 -11.44 -36.59 -96.46
N ARG A 405 -12.04 -37.64 -97.05
CA ARG A 405 -12.59 -38.81 -96.30
C ARG A 405 -11.54 -39.48 -95.41
N ASN A 406 -10.29 -39.57 -95.87
CA ASN A 406 -9.20 -40.14 -95.08
C ASN A 406 -8.83 -39.25 -93.88
N LYS A 407 -8.97 -37.93 -93.99
CA LYS A 407 -8.77 -36.99 -92.87
C LYS A 407 -9.92 -37.00 -91.87
N ASP A 408 -11.17 -37.08 -92.35
CA ASP A 408 -12.35 -37.24 -91.48
C ASP A 408 -12.22 -38.51 -90.62
N ARG A 409 -11.75 -39.62 -91.21
CA ARG A 409 -11.54 -40.88 -90.48
C ARG A 409 -10.43 -40.78 -89.42
N GLN A 410 -9.33 -40.07 -89.71
CA GLN A 410 -8.25 -39.84 -88.73
C GLN A 410 -8.75 -39.02 -87.53
N ILE A 411 -9.57 -38.00 -87.75
CA ILE A 411 -10.15 -37.17 -86.67
C ILE A 411 -11.03 -38.01 -85.74
N GLU A 412 -11.82 -38.95 -86.27
CA GLU A 412 -12.67 -39.81 -85.46
C GLU A 412 -11.85 -40.88 -84.71
N GLU A 413 -10.85 -41.50 -85.36
CA GLU A 413 -9.90 -42.43 -84.73
C GLU A 413 -9.09 -41.79 -83.58
N GLU A 414 -8.84 -40.48 -83.62
CA GLU A 414 -8.18 -39.73 -82.53
C GLU A 414 -9.17 -39.38 -81.41
N ARG A 415 -10.42 -39.03 -81.75
CA ARG A 415 -11.50 -38.77 -80.76
C ARG A 415 -11.84 -40.00 -79.94
N GLU A 416 -11.93 -41.18 -80.56
CA GLU A 416 -12.22 -42.43 -79.84
C GLU A 416 -11.15 -42.72 -78.78
N LYS A 417 -9.86 -42.64 -79.16
CA LYS A 417 -8.72 -42.81 -78.24
C LYS A 417 -8.77 -41.83 -77.06
N SER A 418 -8.96 -40.54 -77.33
CA SER A 418 -9.04 -39.52 -76.28
C SER A 418 -10.24 -39.75 -75.34
N ASN A 419 -11.37 -40.24 -75.86
CA ASN A 419 -12.54 -40.58 -75.07
C ASN A 419 -12.31 -41.82 -74.17
N ASP A 420 -11.54 -42.81 -74.64
CA ASP A 420 -11.17 -43.99 -73.86
C ASP A 420 -10.11 -43.69 -72.78
N GLU A 421 -9.10 -42.87 -73.07
CA GLU A 421 -8.20 -42.32 -72.05
C GLU A 421 -8.99 -41.58 -70.96
N LEU A 422 -9.96 -40.73 -71.36
CA LEU A 422 -10.80 -39.99 -70.43
C LEU A 422 -11.67 -40.92 -69.55
N LYS A 423 -12.12 -42.08 -70.06
CA LYS A 423 -12.81 -43.11 -69.25
C LYS A 423 -11.85 -43.72 -68.23
N PHE A 424 -10.63 -44.10 -68.65
CA PHE A 424 -9.60 -44.67 -67.77
C PHE A 424 -9.22 -43.71 -66.64
N TYR A 425 -8.94 -42.44 -66.93
CA TYR A 425 -8.62 -41.44 -65.91
C TYR A 425 -9.80 -41.20 -64.94
N LYS A 426 -11.04 -41.12 -65.44
CA LYS A 426 -12.24 -41.03 -64.58
C LYS A 426 -12.39 -42.22 -63.63
N GLN A 427 -12.05 -43.43 -64.09
CA GLN A 427 -12.12 -44.63 -63.27
C GLN A 427 -11.00 -44.66 -62.22
N LYS A 428 -9.78 -44.23 -62.57
CA LYS A 428 -8.66 -44.10 -61.62
C LYS A 428 -8.93 -43.05 -60.53
N VAL A 429 -9.52 -41.91 -60.87
CA VAL A 429 -9.93 -40.87 -59.89
C VAL A 429 -10.99 -41.41 -58.93
N LYS A 430 -12.00 -42.15 -59.42
CA LYS A 430 -13.00 -42.78 -58.54
C LYS A 430 -12.40 -43.78 -57.56
N HIS A 431 -11.40 -44.56 -57.99
CA HIS A 431 -10.72 -45.52 -57.11
C HIS A 431 -9.96 -44.81 -55.99
N LEU A 432 -9.16 -43.79 -56.31
CA LEU A 432 -8.42 -42.97 -55.33
C LEU A 432 -9.36 -42.24 -54.36
N GLN A 433 -10.53 -41.79 -54.83
CA GLN A 433 -11.54 -41.19 -53.97
C GLN A 433 -12.15 -42.20 -52.98
N TYR A 434 -12.39 -43.44 -53.41
CA TYR A 434 -12.88 -44.51 -52.53
C TYR A 434 -11.81 -44.94 -51.50
N GLU A 435 -10.57 -45.10 -51.95
CA GLU A 435 -9.41 -45.44 -51.11
C GLU A 435 -9.23 -44.39 -50.00
N HIS A 436 -9.10 -43.11 -50.36
CA HIS A 436 -8.96 -42.02 -49.40
C HIS A 436 -10.17 -41.86 -48.46
N GLN A 437 -11.39 -42.14 -48.93
CA GLN A 437 -12.60 -42.17 -48.10
C GLN A 437 -12.54 -43.27 -47.04
N ASN A 438 -11.97 -44.44 -47.40
CA ASN A 438 -11.81 -45.59 -46.52
C ASN A 438 -10.71 -45.34 -45.47
N ASP A 439 -9.55 -44.84 -45.89
CA ASP A 439 -8.42 -44.44 -45.02
C ASP A 439 -8.88 -43.42 -43.96
N LEU A 440 -9.68 -42.43 -44.37
CA LEU A 440 -10.28 -41.45 -43.47
C LEU A 440 -11.18 -42.11 -42.42
N THR A 441 -12.04 -43.06 -42.81
CA THR A 441 -12.88 -43.76 -41.84
C THR A 441 -12.06 -44.61 -40.88
N GLU A 442 -11.02 -45.30 -41.34
CA GLU A 442 -10.14 -46.12 -40.51
C GLU A 442 -9.37 -45.26 -39.49
N CYS A 443 -8.69 -44.19 -39.93
CA CYS A 443 -8.01 -43.24 -39.06
C CYS A 443 -8.95 -42.61 -38.02
N THR A 444 -10.21 -42.29 -38.38
CA THR A 444 -11.18 -41.75 -37.39
C THR A 444 -11.61 -42.79 -36.36
N ALA A 445 -11.73 -44.06 -36.74
CA ALA A 445 -12.05 -45.15 -35.82
C ALA A 445 -10.90 -45.41 -34.82
N GLU A 446 -9.66 -45.49 -35.31
CA GLU A 446 -8.47 -45.66 -34.46
C GLU A 446 -8.30 -44.49 -33.47
N ALA A 447 -8.53 -43.26 -33.93
CA ALA A 447 -8.48 -42.07 -33.09
C ALA A 447 -9.56 -42.09 -31.99
N MET A 448 -10.80 -42.50 -32.32
CA MET A 448 -11.88 -42.65 -31.33
C MET A 448 -11.58 -43.74 -30.29
N VAL A 449 -11.07 -44.90 -30.70
CA VAL A 449 -10.68 -45.99 -29.78
C VAL A 449 -9.54 -45.54 -28.86
N SER A 450 -8.52 -44.86 -29.40
CA SER A 450 -7.39 -44.33 -28.64
C SER A 450 -7.82 -43.27 -27.61
N LEU A 451 -8.69 -42.34 -28.02
CA LEU A 451 -9.26 -41.31 -27.14
C LEU A 451 -10.10 -41.93 -26.02
N LYS A 452 -10.94 -42.93 -26.35
CA LYS A 452 -11.79 -43.62 -25.39
C LYS A 452 -10.97 -44.38 -24.35
N LYS A 453 -9.92 -45.08 -24.76
CA LYS A 453 -8.98 -45.76 -23.84
C LYS A 453 -8.34 -44.76 -22.87
N ALA A 454 -7.79 -43.65 -23.38
CA ALA A 454 -7.17 -42.63 -22.54
C ALA A 454 -8.16 -41.97 -21.56
N GLN A 455 -9.42 -41.81 -21.94
CA GLN A 455 -10.49 -41.36 -21.04
C GLN A 455 -10.75 -42.38 -19.92
N ASP A 456 -10.86 -43.67 -20.26
CA ASP A 456 -11.15 -44.72 -19.28
C ASP A 456 -9.98 -44.90 -18.29
N ASP A 457 -8.74 -44.93 -18.79
CA ASP A 457 -7.51 -44.95 -17.98
C ASP A 457 -7.48 -43.77 -16.97
N HIS A 458 -7.86 -42.56 -17.39
CA HIS A 458 -7.96 -41.38 -16.49
C HIS A 458 -9.04 -41.57 -15.41
N THR A 459 -10.20 -42.15 -15.75
CA THR A 459 -11.24 -42.41 -14.74
C THR A 459 -10.87 -43.53 -13.77
N GLU A 460 -9.96 -44.44 -14.13
CA GLU A 460 -9.39 -45.43 -13.21
C GLU A 460 -8.49 -44.73 -12.17
N GLN A 461 -7.55 -43.91 -12.64
CA GLN A 461 -6.64 -43.13 -11.79
C GLN A 461 -7.39 -42.19 -10.83
N GLU A 462 -8.45 -41.51 -11.30
CA GLU A 462 -9.29 -40.67 -10.42
C GLU A 462 -9.97 -41.50 -9.32
N ARG A 463 -10.46 -42.71 -9.63
CA ARG A 463 -11.06 -43.64 -8.67
C ARG A 463 -10.05 -44.17 -7.64
N GLU A 464 -8.76 -44.26 -7.98
CA GLU A 464 -7.69 -44.60 -7.03
C GLU A 464 -7.32 -43.42 -6.13
N LEU A 465 -7.04 -42.24 -6.70
CA LEU A 465 -6.73 -41.03 -5.94
C LEU A 465 -7.86 -40.64 -4.96
N LEU A 466 -9.13 -40.90 -5.33
CA LEU A 466 -10.27 -40.70 -4.43
C LEU A 466 -10.37 -41.74 -3.28
N ARG A 467 -9.80 -42.94 -3.45
CA ARG A 467 -9.68 -43.95 -2.37
C ARG A 467 -8.55 -43.56 -1.41
N ASP A 468 -7.37 -43.21 -1.92
CA ASP A 468 -6.23 -42.81 -1.07
C ASP A 468 -6.52 -41.53 -0.28
N LYS A 469 -7.18 -40.55 -0.91
CA LYS A 469 -7.66 -39.34 -0.24
C LYS A 469 -8.64 -39.61 0.90
N ARG A 470 -9.36 -40.75 0.89
CA ARG A 470 -10.21 -41.18 2.03
C ARG A 470 -9.37 -41.87 3.11
N ASN A 471 -8.43 -42.73 2.72
CA ASN A 471 -7.53 -43.44 3.64
C ASN A 471 -6.66 -42.46 4.45
N LEU A 472 -5.98 -41.53 3.77
CA LEU A 472 -5.14 -40.49 4.39
C LEU A 472 -5.96 -39.59 5.33
N LYS A 473 -7.20 -39.25 4.96
CA LYS A 473 -8.11 -38.49 5.83
C LYS A 473 -8.55 -39.25 7.08
N ARG A 474 -8.54 -40.59 7.07
CA ARG A 474 -8.83 -41.41 8.25
C ARG A 474 -7.61 -41.41 9.18
N GLN A 475 -6.43 -41.72 8.65
CA GLN A 475 -5.16 -41.71 9.39
C GLN A 475 -4.87 -40.35 10.06
N ALA A 476 -5.11 -39.24 9.36
CA ALA A 476 -4.94 -37.90 9.92
C ALA A 476 -5.83 -37.65 11.15
N ARG A 477 -7.09 -38.14 11.14
CA ARG A 477 -8.01 -38.03 12.27
C ARG A 477 -7.64 -38.95 13.44
N GLU A 478 -7.18 -40.17 13.12
CA GLU A 478 -6.66 -41.12 14.11
C GLU A 478 -5.46 -40.50 14.87
N GLN A 479 -4.52 -39.89 14.14
CA GLN A 479 -3.39 -39.15 14.72
C GLN A 479 -3.82 -37.90 15.49
N GLU A 480 -4.71 -37.06 14.94
CA GLU A 480 -5.21 -35.85 15.61
C GLU A 480 -5.87 -36.18 16.96
N THR A 481 -6.66 -37.25 17.01
CA THR A 481 -7.29 -37.73 18.26
C THR A 481 -6.24 -38.16 19.28
N SER A 482 -5.25 -38.96 18.86
CA SER A 482 -4.17 -39.42 19.75
C SER A 482 -3.34 -38.27 20.32
N HIS A 483 -2.99 -37.27 19.51
CA HIS A 483 -2.28 -36.07 19.97
C HIS A 483 -3.13 -35.25 20.97
N GLN A 484 -4.44 -35.14 20.76
CA GLN A 484 -5.33 -34.46 21.72
C GLN A 484 -5.39 -35.17 23.08
N GLU A 485 -5.32 -36.50 23.11
CA GLU A 485 -5.27 -37.26 24.38
C GLU A 485 -3.91 -37.11 25.09
N GLN A 486 -2.80 -37.13 24.34
CA GLN A 486 -1.47 -36.83 24.89
C GLN A 486 -1.42 -35.42 25.51
N VAL A 487 -1.90 -34.40 24.80
CA VAL A 487 -1.94 -33.01 25.30
C VAL A 487 -2.80 -32.88 26.56
N LYS A 488 -3.95 -33.57 26.64
CA LYS A 488 -4.78 -33.61 27.85
C LYS A 488 -4.05 -34.26 29.04
N SER A 489 -3.35 -35.37 28.80
CA SER A 489 -2.58 -36.08 29.83
C SER A 489 -1.46 -35.20 30.39
N THR A 490 -0.64 -34.61 29.53
CA THR A 490 0.46 -33.71 29.93
C THR A 490 -0.05 -32.43 30.62
N ALA A 491 -1.17 -31.86 30.16
CA ALA A 491 -1.78 -30.70 30.82
C ALA A 491 -2.27 -31.02 32.25
N LEU A 492 -2.78 -32.24 32.49
CA LEU A 492 -3.18 -32.69 33.82
C LEU A 492 -1.98 -32.84 34.75
N GLN A 493 -0.88 -33.44 34.26
CA GLN A 493 0.38 -33.57 35.01
C GLN A 493 0.94 -32.21 35.44
N TYR A 494 1.07 -31.25 34.52
CA TYR A 494 1.53 -29.90 34.86
C TYR A 494 0.58 -29.18 35.83
N SER A 495 -0.73 -29.42 35.76
CA SER A 495 -1.67 -28.87 36.73
C SER A 495 -1.45 -29.40 38.15
N GLU A 496 -1.01 -30.65 38.30
CA GLU A 496 -0.69 -31.25 39.60
C GLU A 496 0.65 -30.72 40.16
N GLU A 497 1.66 -30.57 39.30
CA GLU A 497 2.95 -29.98 39.67
C GLU A 497 2.82 -28.51 40.11
N ILE A 498 2.07 -27.71 39.33
CA ILE A 498 1.80 -26.30 39.68
C ILE A 498 1.01 -26.19 41.00
N TYR A 499 0.13 -27.15 41.31
CA TYR A 499 -0.58 -27.18 42.59
C TYR A 499 0.37 -27.45 43.76
N LYS A 500 1.27 -28.44 43.64
CA LYS A 500 2.28 -28.76 44.67
C LYS A 500 3.22 -27.59 44.93
N ALA A 501 3.81 -27.02 43.87
CA ALA A 501 4.70 -25.86 43.98
C ALA A 501 4.02 -24.65 44.64
N ARG A 502 2.72 -24.42 44.39
CA ARG A 502 1.96 -23.35 45.05
C ARG A 502 1.79 -23.57 46.56
N GLN A 503 1.56 -24.81 47.00
CA GLN A 503 1.47 -25.13 48.43
C GLN A 503 2.82 -24.93 49.13
N GLU A 504 3.91 -25.43 48.54
CA GLU A 504 5.28 -25.26 49.05
C GLU A 504 5.65 -23.77 49.20
N PHE A 505 5.36 -22.94 48.20
CA PHE A 505 5.52 -21.48 48.29
C PHE A 505 4.64 -20.84 49.37
N GLN A 506 3.39 -21.28 49.52
CA GLN A 506 2.47 -20.73 50.50
C GLN A 506 2.91 -21.06 51.94
N ASP A 507 3.44 -22.25 52.20
CA ASP A 507 3.92 -22.64 53.53
C ASP A 507 5.27 -21.99 53.87
N SER A 508 6.20 -21.89 52.90
CA SER A 508 7.45 -21.14 53.09
C SER A 508 7.23 -19.64 53.38
N ALA A 509 6.18 -19.05 52.78
CA ALA A 509 5.76 -17.68 53.08
C ALA A 509 5.28 -17.53 54.54
N LYS A 510 4.42 -18.45 55.03
CA LYS A 510 3.95 -18.46 56.44
C LYS A 510 5.10 -18.60 57.44
N GLU A 511 6.06 -19.51 57.18
CA GLU A 511 7.23 -19.67 58.06
C GLU A 511 8.05 -18.38 58.12
N THR A 512 8.24 -17.73 56.96
CA THR A 512 8.99 -16.47 56.85
C THR A 512 8.29 -15.33 57.60
N GLU A 513 6.97 -15.21 57.48
CA GLU A 513 6.14 -14.22 58.18
C GLU A 513 6.25 -14.36 59.71
N LEU A 514 5.99 -15.57 60.23
CA LEU A 514 6.07 -15.90 61.66
C LEU A 514 7.48 -15.62 62.25
N LYS A 515 8.53 -15.87 61.45
CA LYS A 515 9.93 -15.63 61.80
C LYS A 515 10.29 -14.15 61.89
N TYR A 516 9.66 -13.30 61.08
CA TYR A 516 9.83 -11.84 61.19
C TYR A 516 8.96 -11.23 62.30
N GLU A 517 7.73 -11.70 62.49
CA GLU A 517 6.88 -11.28 63.61
C GLU A 517 7.55 -11.55 64.97
N LYS A 518 8.14 -12.73 65.14
CA LYS A 518 8.92 -13.07 66.35
C LYS A 518 10.09 -12.12 66.57
N LYS A 519 10.86 -11.78 65.53
CA LYS A 519 11.97 -10.81 65.61
C LYS A 519 11.48 -9.41 65.99
N PHE A 520 10.37 -8.97 65.41
CA PHE A 520 9.77 -7.66 65.71
C PHE A 520 9.34 -7.56 67.18
N SER A 521 8.70 -8.62 67.70
CA SER A 521 8.32 -8.71 69.12
C SER A 521 9.52 -8.66 70.06
N GLN A 522 10.62 -9.37 69.73
CA GLN A 522 11.87 -9.32 70.51
C GLN A 522 12.49 -7.90 70.53
N LEU A 523 12.64 -7.27 69.36
CA LEU A 523 13.18 -5.91 69.26
C LEU A 523 12.34 -4.88 70.03
N LYS A 524 11.01 -5.05 70.06
CA LYS A 524 10.11 -4.22 70.87
C LYS A 524 10.37 -4.37 72.37
N GLN A 525 10.55 -5.60 72.85
CA GLN A 525 10.88 -5.85 74.26
C GLN A 525 12.26 -5.30 74.65
N GLU A 526 13.26 -5.41 73.79
CA GLU A 526 14.59 -4.81 73.99
C GLU A 526 14.51 -3.28 74.13
N LEU A 527 13.77 -2.60 73.24
CA LEU A 527 13.58 -1.15 73.29
C LEU A 527 12.77 -0.70 74.53
N GLU A 528 11.70 -1.42 74.89
CA GLU A 528 10.94 -1.15 76.12
C GLU A 528 11.78 -1.33 77.39
N THR A 529 12.71 -2.29 77.39
CA THR A 529 13.61 -2.58 78.52
C THR A 529 14.69 -1.50 78.63
N LYS A 530 15.29 -1.12 77.50
CA LYS A 530 16.26 0.00 77.43
C LYS A 530 15.64 1.31 77.92
N HIS A 531 14.43 1.64 77.49
CA HIS A 531 13.76 2.88 77.90
C HIS A 531 13.47 2.91 79.42
N LYS A 532 13.08 1.77 80.02
CA LYS A 532 12.93 1.66 81.48
C LYS A 532 14.25 1.89 82.23
N MET A 533 15.37 1.39 81.69
CA MET A 533 16.70 1.61 82.27
C MET A 533 17.12 3.08 82.19
N GLU A 534 16.98 3.72 81.02
CA GLU A 534 17.24 5.15 80.81
C GLU A 534 16.41 6.03 81.75
N MET A 535 15.13 5.69 81.99
CA MET A 535 14.27 6.38 82.95
C MET A 535 14.75 6.22 84.40
N SER A 536 15.16 5.00 84.80
CA SER A 536 15.70 4.74 86.15
C SER A 536 17.00 5.51 86.41
N GLU A 537 17.91 5.60 85.43
CA GLU A 537 19.13 6.41 85.53
C GLU A 537 18.84 7.92 85.65
N VAL A 538 17.76 8.41 85.02
CA VAL A 538 17.33 9.81 85.17
C VAL A 538 16.75 10.04 86.57
N GLU A 539 15.91 9.14 87.05
CA GLU A 539 15.27 9.22 88.36
C GLU A 539 16.28 9.16 89.51
N GLU A 540 17.24 8.23 89.48
CA GLU A 540 18.30 8.12 90.48
C GLU A 540 19.12 9.43 90.58
N ARG A 541 19.62 9.95 89.44
CA ARG A 541 20.36 11.23 89.39
C ARG A 541 19.54 12.40 89.91
N LYS A 542 18.21 12.41 89.69
CA LYS A 542 17.33 13.47 90.22
C LYS A 542 17.14 13.34 91.72
N ASN A 543 17.00 12.12 92.24
CA ASN A 543 16.93 11.86 93.67
C ASN A 543 18.24 12.22 94.40
N THR A 544 19.41 11.96 93.79
CA THR A 544 20.70 12.44 94.31
C THR A 544 20.73 13.98 94.39
N GLN A 545 20.30 14.67 93.33
CA GLN A 545 20.27 16.13 93.27
C GLN A 545 19.32 16.73 94.32
N ILE A 546 18.17 16.09 94.58
CA ILE A 546 17.22 16.50 95.62
C ILE A 546 17.81 16.29 97.03
N ALA A 547 18.49 15.17 97.28
CA ALA A 547 19.12 14.89 98.56
C ALA A 547 20.25 15.89 98.87
N GLU A 548 21.09 16.22 97.88
CA GLU A 548 22.15 17.22 98.02
C GLU A 548 21.59 18.62 98.26
N LEU A 549 20.55 19.04 97.52
CA LEU A 549 19.87 20.32 97.73
C LEU A 549 19.27 20.40 99.14
N THR A 550 18.65 19.32 99.63
CA THR A 550 18.07 19.23 100.98
C THR A 550 19.14 19.38 102.05
N ARG A 551 20.26 18.64 101.94
CA ARG A 551 21.40 18.74 102.86
C ARG A 551 22.05 20.12 102.87
N ASN A 552 22.09 20.78 101.71
CA ASN A 552 22.54 22.17 101.63
C ASN A 552 21.58 23.12 102.34
N HIS A 553 20.26 23.00 102.15
CA HIS A 553 19.26 23.78 102.90
C HIS A 553 19.34 23.54 104.42
N GLU A 554 19.58 22.31 104.87
CA GLU A 554 19.80 22.01 106.30
C GLU A 554 21.06 22.69 106.84
N ARG A 555 22.15 22.76 106.06
CA ARG A 555 23.35 23.54 106.43
C ARG A 555 23.00 25.02 106.56
N TRP A 556 22.43 25.64 105.51
CA TRP A 556 22.05 27.06 105.53
C TRP A 556 21.11 27.41 106.69
N PHE A 557 20.17 26.51 107.02
CA PHE A 557 19.25 26.70 108.15
C PHE A 557 19.97 26.62 109.51
N ASN A 558 20.92 25.70 109.68
CA ASN A 558 21.73 25.63 110.89
C ASN A 558 22.70 26.81 111.01
N ASP A 559 23.31 27.27 109.92
CA ASP A 559 24.16 28.46 109.90
C ASP A 559 23.36 29.72 110.26
N MET A 560 22.14 29.86 109.72
CA MET A 560 21.20 30.93 110.07
C MET A 560 20.75 30.85 111.54
N LYS A 561 20.51 29.64 112.07
CA LYS A 561 20.20 29.41 113.49
C LYS A 561 21.38 29.78 114.41
N ASN A 562 22.61 29.45 114.01
CA ASN A 562 23.82 29.82 114.72
C ASN A 562 24.01 31.35 114.71
N TYR A 563 23.81 32.00 113.56
CA TYR A 563 23.82 33.47 113.45
C TYR A 563 22.81 34.14 114.39
N TYR A 564 21.59 33.59 114.54
CA TYR A 564 20.62 34.09 115.54
C TYR A 564 20.98 33.75 117.00
N ASN A 565 21.68 32.65 117.26
CA ASN A 565 22.25 32.36 118.59
C ASN A 565 23.38 33.34 118.94
N ASP A 566 24.28 33.63 118.00
CA ASP A 566 25.35 34.61 118.19
C ASP A 566 24.78 36.02 118.36
N ILE A 567 23.74 36.38 117.60
CA ILE A 567 22.99 37.63 117.81
C ILE A 567 22.30 37.64 119.18
N THR A 568 21.72 36.54 119.66
CA THR A 568 21.07 36.54 121.00
C THR A 568 22.08 36.55 122.15
N LEU A 569 23.27 35.95 122.00
CA LEU A 569 24.38 36.08 122.94
C LEU A 569 24.96 37.50 122.95
N ASN A 570 25.23 38.09 121.79
CA ASN A 570 25.65 39.50 121.70
C ASN A 570 24.57 40.44 122.22
N ASN A 571 23.29 40.17 121.96
CA ASN A 571 22.18 40.94 122.50
C ASN A 571 22.02 40.74 124.01
N LEU A 572 22.37 39.59 124.60
CA LEU A 572 22.39 39.41 126.06
C LEU A 572 23.51 40.24 126.72
N ALA A 573 24.70 40.26 126.12
CA ALA A 573 25.78 41.17 126.55
C ALA A 573 25.37 42.65 126.39
N LEU A 574 24.74 42.99 125.26
CA LEU A 574 24.19 44.32 125.01
C LEU A 574 23.04 44.66 125.96
N ILE A 575 22.19 43.72 126.37
CA ILE A 575 21.12 43.91 127.37
C ILE A 575 21.73 44.18 128.75
N SER A 576 22.88 43.60 129.07
CA SER A 576 23.62 43.97 130.28
C SER A 576 24.10 45.42 130.21
N SER A 577 24.69 45.85 129.10
CA SER A 577 25.11 47.25 128.89
C SER A 577 23.93 48.23 128.79
N LEU A 578 22.81 47.79 128.22
CA LEU A 578 21.58 48.57 128.09
C LEU A 578 20.82 48.68 129.42
N LYS A 579 21.06 47.80 130.40
CA LYS A 579 20.53 47.97 131.77
C LYS A 579 21.10 49.24 132.41
N ASP A 580 22.41 49.42 132.31
CA ASP A 580 23.10 50.62 132.82
C ASP A 580 22.71 51.89 132.03
N GLN A 581 22.37 51.74 130.74
CA GLN A 581 21.85 52.84 129.91
C GLN A 581 20.33 53.05 130.05
N MET A 582 19.55 52.10 130.58
CA MET A 582 18.09 52.21 130.64
C MET A 582 17.61 53.24 131.67
N GLU A 583 18.38 53.46 132.74
CA GLU A 583 18.13 54.54 133.70
C GLU A 583 18.26 55.94 133.02
N VAL A 584 19.05 56.03 131.95
CA VAL A 584 19.17 57.23 131.11
C VAL A 584 18.07 57.27 130.02
N LEU A 585 17.85 56.15 129.32
CA LEU A 585 16.87 56.04 128.22
C LEU A 585 15.41 56.20 128.68
N ARG A 586 15.10 55.94 129.96
CA ARG A 586 13.77 56.22 130.54
C ARG A 586 13.34 57.68 130.37
N LYS A 587 14.29 58.62 130.30
CA LYS A 587 14.05 60.07 130.03
C LYS A 587 14.02 60.42 128.53
N GLN A 588 14.27 59.47 127.64
CA GLN A 588 14.24 59.67 126.18
C GLN A 588 13.03 58.98 125.51
N ASN A 589 12.46 57.94 126.13
CA ASN A 589 11.37 57.16 125.55
C ASN A 589 10.09 57.99 125.28
N GLU A 590 9.82 59.02 126.07
CA GLU A 590 8.72 59.99 125.82
C GLU A 590 8.86 60.76 124.50
N ARG A 591 10.06 60.81 123.90
CA ARG A 591 10.32 61.49 122.62
C ARG A 591 10.09 60.57 121.41
N MET A 592 10.40 59.27 121.53
CA MET A 592 10.35 58.32 120.41
C MET A 592 8.92 57.96 119.98
N ALA A 593 7.93 58.14 120.86
CA ALA A 593 6.52 57.90 120.56
C ALA A 593 5.99 58.66 119.32
N LYS A 594 6.67 59.74 118.89
CA LYS A 594 6.33 60.49 117.67
C LYS A 594 6.80 59.83 116.37
N GLN A 595 7.88 59.06 116.37
CA GLN A 595 8.50 58.52 115.13
C GLN A 595 7.78 57.31 114.54
N VAL A 596 6.91 56.64 115.32
CA VAL A 596 6.13 55.47 114.86
C VAL A 596 5.12 55.85 113.76
N VAL A 597 4.69 57.11 113.72
CA VAL A 597 3.79 57.64 112.69
C VAL A 597 4.47 57.65 111.31
N ASP A 598 5.73 58.05 111.24
CA ASP A 598 6.46 58.26 109.97
C ASP A 598 6.73 56.94 109.24
N LEU A 599 7.18 55.91 109.96
CA LEU A 599 7.43 54.56 109.41
C LEU A 599 6.15 53.92 108.84
N THR A 600 4.99 54.26 109.39
CA THR A 600 3.68 53.77 108.90
C THR A 600 3.31 54.39 107.54
N ALA A 601 3.81 55.59 107.21
CA ALA A 601 3.65 56.22 105.90
C ALA A 601 4.60 55.65 104.85
N GLU A 602 5.80 55.20 105.24
CA GLU A 602 6.79 54.64 104.33
C GLU A 602 6.38 53.26 103.78
N ASN A 603 5.84 52.39 104.63
CA ASN A 603 5.38 51.06 104.24
C ASN A 603 4.24 51.09 103.18
N ARG A 604 3.49 52.20 103.10
CA ARG A 604 2.48 52.43 102.03
C ARG A 604 3.10 52.74 100.65
N LYS A 605 4.36 53.19 100.58
CA LYS A 605 5.04 53.54 99.32
C LYS A 605 5.57 52.32 98.55
N LEU A 606 5.82 51.20 99.24
CA LEU A 606 6.49 50.02 98.68
C LEU A 606 5.54 49.01 98.02
N ILE A 607 4.22 49.21 98.12
CA ILE A 607 3.20 48.28 97.60
C ILE A 607 3.12 48.32 96.06
N GLU A 608 3.16 49.50 95.46
CA GLU A 608 2.98 49.64 94.01
C GLU A 608 4.21 49.17 93.19
N PRO A 609 5.47 49.44 93.60
CA PRO A 609 6.65 48.86 92.94
C PRO A 609 6.65 47.31 92.92
N LEU A 610 6.16 46.67 94.00
CA LEU A 610 6.07 45.21 94.07
C LEU A 610 5.04 44.64 93.07
N LYS A 611 3.88 45.29 92.93
CA LYS A 611 2.88 44.99 91.90
C LYS A 611 3.46 45.13 90.50
N GLN A 612 4.21 46.20 90.25
CA GLN A 612 4.75 46.50 88.93
C GLN A 612 5.79 45.45 88.53
N ALA A 613 6.70 45.08 89.43
CA ALA A 613 7.65 43.98 89.22
C ALA A 613 6.96 42.62 88.96
N GLN A 614 5.80 42.34 89.57
CA GLN A 614 5.01 41.13 89.29
C GLN A 614 4.36 41.16 87.90
N ALA A 615 3.91 42.32 87.44
CA ALA A 615 3.44 42.50 86.06
C ALA A 615 4.57 42.30 85.05
N ASP A 616 5.75 42.90 85.30
CA ASP A 616 6.93 42.78 84.44
C ASP A 616 7.40 41.32 84.31
N VAL A 617 7.47 40.55 85.41
CA VAL A 617 7.78 39.11 85.39
C VAL A 617 6.76 38.31 84.56
N THR A 618 5.50 38.73 84.54
CA THR A 618 4.46 38.07 83.73
C THR A 618 4.62 38.40 82.24
N GLU A 619 4.98 39.64 81.92
CA GLU A 619 5.25 40.08 80.56
C GLU A 619 6.54 39.47 79.98
N PHE A 620 7.63 39.42 80.74
CA PHE A 620 8.87 38.77 80.28
C PHE A 620 8.67 37.27 80.00
N LYS A 621 7.82 36.56 80.75
CA LYS A 621 7.43 35.18 80.43
C LYS A 621 6.65 35.09 79.11
N ARG A 622 5.77 36.04 78.81
CA ARG A 622 5.06 36.12 77.52
C ARG A 622 6.02 36.38 76.36
N GLN A 623 7.00 37.27 76.55
CA GLN A 623 8.02 37.58 75.56
C GLN A 623 8.96 36.40 75.28
N LEU A 624 9.33 35.62 76.31
CA LEU A 624 10.15 34.41 76.14
C LEU A 624 9.47 33.36 75.25
N VAL A 625 8.17 33.11 75.43
CA VAL A 625 7.38 32.18 74.60
C VAL A 625 7.28 32.65 73.14
N ASN A 626 7.29 33.96 72.90
CA ASN A 626 7.33 34.50 71.53
C ASN A 626 8.74 34.30 70.92
N TYR A 627 9.80 34.61 71.66
CA TYR A 627 11.19 34.41 71.23
C TYR A 627 11.50 32.95 70.86
N GLU A 628 10.92 31.97 71.56
CA GLU A 628 11.05 30.55 71.19
C GLU A 628 10.37 30.20 69.86
N LYS A 629 9.18 30.76 69.60
CA LYS A 629 8.48 30.61 68.30
C LYS A 629 9.23 31.29 67.15
N ASP A 630 9.79 32.47 67.41
CA ASP A 630 10.60 33.20 66.43
C ASP A 630 11.90 32.45 66.12
N LYS A 631 12.55 31.87 67.13
CA LYS A 631 13.72 30.98 66.97
C LYS A 631 13.39 29.75 66.13
N GLN A 632 12.24 29.11 66.33
CA GLN A 632 11.81 27.97 65.51
C GLN A 632 11.47 28.39 64.07
N SER A 633 10.83 29.55 63.89
CA SER A 633 10.54 30.13 62.57
C SER A 633 11.82 30.52 61.81
N LEU A 634 12.84 31.01 62.52
CA LEU A 634 14.18 31.29 61.98
C LEU A 634 14.93 30.01 61.55
N ALA A 635 14.73 28.89 62.25
CA ALA A 635 15.28 27.60 61.83
C ALA A 635 14.65 27.12 60.51
N ASN A 636 13.32 27.14 60.42
CA ASN A 636 12.57 26.72 59.23
C ASN A 636 12.88 27.59 58.01
N THR A 637 13.00 28.91 58.19
CA THR A 637 13.37 29.83 57.09
C THR A 637 14.83 29.66 56.65
N LYS A 638 15.76 29.30 57.54
CA LYS A 638 17.14 28.96 57.17
C LYS A 638 17.25 27.68 56.33
N ILE A 639 16.45 26.66 56.64
CA ILE A 639 16.36 25.43 55.82
C ILE A 639 15.91 25.80 54.40
N ARG A 640 14.78 26.50 54.30
CA ARG A 640 14.20 26.92 53.02
C ARG A 640 15.11 27.85 52.21
N LEU A 641 15.88 28.71 52.88
CA LEU A 641 16.90 29.55 52.22
C LEU A 641 18.03 28.72 51.59
N ASN A 642 18.44 27.61 52.21
CA ASN A 642 19.45 26.73 51.63
C ASN A 642 18.89 25.89 50.46
N GLU A 643 17.63 25.46 50.55
CA GLU A 643 16.93 24.79 49.45
C GLU A 643 16.85 25.72 48.22
N THR A 644 16.32 26.93 48.37
CA THR A 644 16.19 27.89 47.27
C THR A 644 17.53 28.43 46.75
N LYS A 645 18.60 28.44 47.57
CA LYS A 645 19.96 28.69 47.06
C LYS A 645 20.42 27.60 46.10
N LYS A 646 20.22 26.32 46.47
CA LYS A 646 20.57 25.20 45.60
C LYS A 646 19.78 25.24 44.29
N GLU A 647 18.47 25.48 44.36
CA GLU A 647 17.61 25.66 43.17
C GLU A 647 18.12 26.79 42.26
N LEU A 648 18.60 27.91 42.83
CA LEU A 648 19.17 29.03 42.08
C LEU A 648 20.49 28.68 41.39
N ASP A 649 21.38 27.94 42.05
CA ASP A 649 22.67 27.57 41.46
C ASP A 649 22.52 26.46 40.39
N ASP A 650 21.60 25.50 40.59
CA ASP A 650 21.21 24.52 39.56
C ASP A 650 20.57 25.22 38.32
N LEU A 651 19.76 26.28 38.53
CA LEU A 651 19.17 27.10 37.46
C LEU A 651 20.21 27.96 36.72
N ARG A 652 21.24 28.46 37.41
CA ARG A 652 22.33 29.24 36.78
C ARG A 652 23.15 28.37 35.83
N TRP A 653 23.61 27.22 36.29
CA TRP A 653 24.41 26.30 35.48
C TRP A 653 23.65 25.83 34.24
N THR A 654 22.35 25.56 34.37
CA THR A 654 21.51 25.19 33.22
C THR A 654 21.24 26.34 32.26
N ASN A 655 21.19 27.60 32.72
CA ASN A 655 21.10 28.78 31.86
C ASN A 655 22.39 29.02 31.05
N GLU A 656 23.55 29.01 31.71
CA GLU A 656 24.87 29.17 31.06
C GLU A 656 25.09 28.11 29.96
N ALA A 657 24.70 26.85 30.24
CA ALA A 657 24.78 25.75 29.28
C ALA A 657 23.79 25.87 28.10
N LEU A 658 22.73 26.68 28.22
CA LEU A 658 21.79 26.98 27.14
C LEU A 658 22.24 28.18 26.30
N GLU A 659 22.80 29.21 26.93
CA GLU A 659 23.33 30.40 26.24
C GLU A 659 24.46 30.04 25.27
N LEU A 660 25.44 29.24 25.71
CA LEU A 660 26.52 28.74 24.85
C LEU A 660 26.02 27.94 23.63
N ARG A 661 24.93 27.19 23.79
CA ARG A 661 24.30 26.45 22.67
C ARG A 661 23.54 27.37 21.72
N PHE A 662 22.93 28.43 22.24
CA PHE A 662 22.23 29.43 21.44
C PHE A 662 23.21 30.21 20.56
N GLU A 663 24.37 30.62 21.10
CA GLU A 663 25.43 31.29 20.34
C GLU A 663 25.96 30.42 19.18
N GLN A 664 26.22 29.13 19.43
CA GLN A 664 26.64 28.20 18.38
C GLN A 664 25.60 28.10 17.25
N LEU A 665 24.33 27.87 17.60
CA LEU A 665 23.24 27.75 16.61
C LEU A 665 23.03 29.05 15.82
N GLN A 666 23.25 30.20 16.45
CA GLN A 666 23.21 31.49 15.77
C GLN A 666 24.37 31.66 14.76
N ALA A 667 25.58 31.22 15.11
CA ALA A 667 26.71 31.23 14.18
C ALA A 667 26.49 30.31 12.97
N GLU A 668 25.99 29.09 13.19
CA GLU A 668 25.66 28.12 12.12
C GLU A 668 24.58 28.66 11.16
N ARG A 669 23.53 29.31 11.69
CA ARG A 669 22.50 30.00 10.90
C ARG A 669 23.10 31.06 9.99
N ASP A 670 23.98 31.91 10.53
CA ASP A 670 24.52 33.04 9.79
C ASP A 670 25.59 32.64 8.76
N GLU A 671 26.26 31.50 8.95
CA GLU A 671 27.09 30.89 7.90
C GLU A 671 26.24 30.30 6.77
N LEU A 672 25.15 29.59 7.11
CA LEU A 672 24.25 28.98 6.13
C LEU A 672 23.57 30.05 5.25
N GLN A 673 23.14 31.17 5.84
CA GLN A 673 22.55 32.29 5.09
C GLN A 673 23.55 32.91 4.09
N LYS A 674 24.82 33.08 4.48
CA LYS A 674 25.89 33.56 3.58
C LYS A 674 26.12 32.59 2.41
N LYS A 675 26.15 31.28 2.68
CA LYS A 675 26.28 30.22 1.66
C LYS A 675 25.11 30.24 0.66
N PHE A 676 23.87 30.39 1.15
CA PHE A 676 22.68 30.46 0.31
C PHE A 676 22.72 31.66 -0.66
N VAL A 677 22.97 32.88 -0.15
CA VAL A 677 23.03 34.09 -0.96
C VAL A 677 24.10 33.99 -2.07
N LYS A 678 25.29 33.44 -1.75
CA LYS A 678 26.34 33.21 -2.74
C LYS A 678 25.88 32.25 -3.86
N ALA A 679 25.26 31.13 -3.51
CA ALA A 679 24.84 30.13 -4.49
C ALA A 679 23.78 30.68 -5.48
N VAL A 680 22.83 31.49 -4.99
CA VAL A 680 21.81 32.14 -5.84
C VAL A 680 22.45 33.07 -6.87
N LEU A 681 23.39 33.92 -6.44
CA LEU A 681 24.10 34.87 -7.32
C LEU A 681 24.91 34.15 -8.41
N GLU A 682 25.62 33.07 -8.07
CA GLU A 682 26.38 32.27 -9.05
C GLU A 682 25.48 31.63 -10.12
N VAL A 683 24.29 31.15 -9.75
CA VAL A 683 23.32 30.59 -10.70
C VAL A 683 22.76 31.69 -11.60
N GLN A 684 22.39 32.83 -11.05
CA GLN A 684 21.85 33.97 -11.80
C GLN A 684 22.83 34.52 -12.84
N GLN A 685 24.13 34.61 -12.50
CA GLN A 685 25.18 35.00 -13.45
C GLN A 685 25.32 33.99 -14.59
N LYS A 686 25.34 32.69 -14.28
CA LYS A 686 25.49 31.61 -15.27
C LYS A 686 24.28 31.49 -16.22
N THR A 687 23.06 31.77 -15.78
CA THR A 687 21.87 31.80 -16.65
C THR A 687 21.79 33.08 -17.48
N SER A 688 22.09 34.25 -16.89
CA SER A 688 22.13 35.52 -17.60
C SER A 688 23.09 35.49 -18.79
N LEU A 689 24.31 34.98 -18.61
CA LEU A 689 25.31 34.85 -19.67
C LEU A 689 24.85 33.93 -20.82
N LYS A 690 24.16 32.82 -20.50
CA LYS A 690 23.58 31.92 -21.52
C LYS A 690 22.46 32.58 -22.31
N ASN A 691 21.58 33.32 -21.64
CA ASN A 691 20.48 34.02 -22.30
C ASN A 691 21.02 35.10 -23.25
N GLU A 692 22.00 35.88 -22.82
CA GLU A 692 22.67 36.90 -23.66
C GLU A 692 23.29 36.30 -24.93
N LEU A 693 23.98 35.15 -24.81
CA LEU A 693 24.54 34.42 -25.96
C LEU A 693 23.45 33.91 -26.91
N LEU A 694 22.30 33.46 -26.39
CA LEU A 694 21.15 33.03 -27.20
C LEU A 694 20.49 34.22 -27.91
N TYR A 695 20.28 35.35 -27.23
CA TYR A 695 19.73 36.57 -27.85
C TYR A 695 20.61 37.07 -29.00
N ARG A 696 21.93 37.16 -28.81
CA ARG A 696 22.87 37.53 -29.89
C ARG A 696 22.81 36.57 -31.08
N ARG A 697 22.71 35.27 -30.84
CA ARG A 697 22.60 34.26 -31.91
C ARG A 697 21.26 34.32 -32.64
N ILE A 698 20.16 34.60 -31.94
CA ILE A 698 18.84 34.85 -32.55
C ILE A 698 18.88 36.12 -33.40
N GLN A 699 19.47 37.21 -32.90
CA GLN A 699 19.60 38.46 -33.65
C GLN A 699 20.41 38.24 -34.94
N THR A 700 21.59 37.62 -34.86
CA THR A 700 22.41 37.33 -36.04
C THR A 700 21.67 36.48 -37.09
N LEU A 701 20.83 35.54 -36.65
CA LEU A 701 19.99 34.75 -37.55
C LEU A 701 18.83 35.57 -38.16
N LYS A 702 18.24 36.50 -37.40
CA LYS A 702 17.20 37.42 -37.89
C LYS A 702 17.77 38.39 -38.92
N ASP A 703 18.90 39.03 -38.63
CA ASP A 703 19.60 39.95 -39.52
C ASP A 703 19.96 39.25 -40.86
N ALA A 704 20.41 37.99 -40.78
CA ALA A 704 20.71 37.18 -41.94
C ALA A 704 19.46 36.78 -42.76
N VAL A 705 18.30 36.55 -42.10
CA VAL A 705 17.03 36.31 -42.81
C VAL A 705 16.55 37.59 -43.49
N GLU A 706 16.55 38.72 -42.80
CA GLU A 706 16.11 40.01 -43.35
C GLU A 706 16.96 40.43 -44.57
N LEU A 707 18.28 40.24 -44.50
CA LEU A 707 19.16 40.46 -45.66
C LEU A 707 18.80 39.54 -46.85
N ARG A 708 18.57 38.24 -46.60
CA ARG A 708 18.17 37.29 -47.67
C ARG A 708 16.78 37.61 -48.23
N GLU A 709 15.84 38.09 -47.43
CA GLU A 709 14.52 38.49 -47.92
C GLU A 709 14.60 39.74 -48.82
N VAL A 710 15.50 40.70 -48.53
CA VAL A 710 15.79 41.83 -49.41
C VAL A 710 16.42 41.38 -50.73
N GLU A 711 17.49 40.57 -50.70
CA GLU A 711 18.11 40.00 -51.92
C GLU A 711 17.09 39.26 -52.80
N ILE A 712 16.21 38.46 -52.17
CA ILE A 712 15.14 37.72 -52.85
C ILE A 712 14.05 38.67 -53.38
N GLY A 713 13.76 39.77 -52.69
CA GLY A 713 12.83 40.81 -53.12
C GLY A 713 13.33 41.52 -54.39
N GLU A 714 14.59 41.94 -54.40
CA GLU A 714 15.24 42.57 -55.55
C GLU A 714 15.26 41.63 -56.76
N MET A 715 15.71 40.38 -56.61
CA MET A 715 15.64 39.37 -57.68
C MET A 715 14.22 39.11 -58.18
N LYS A 716 13.22 39.08 -57.28
CA LYS A 716 11.80 38.93 -57.67
C LYS A 716 11.26 40.13 -58.45
N SER A 717 11.82 41.32 -58.28
CA SER A 717 11.45 42.51 -59.07
C SER A 717 12.07 42.51 -60.48
N ALA A 718 13.24 41.89 -60.64
CA ALA A 718 13.98 41.84 -61.90
C ALA A 718 13.63 40.65 -62.82
N THR A 719 12.69 39.77 -62.43
CA THR A 719 12.46 38.49 -63.10
C THR A 719 11.00 38.27 -63.52
N ASP A 720 10.80 37.77 -64.74
CA ASP A 720 9.49 37.53 -65.37
C ASP A 720 8.57 36.57 -64.56
N PRO A 721 7.23 36.78 -64.54
CA PRO A 721 6.29 35.97 -63.75
C PRO A 721 6.34 34.46 -64.01
N SER A 722 6.80 34.02 -65.19
CA SER A 722 7.05 32.60 -65.52
C SER A 722 7.89 31.89 -64.44
N HIS A 723 8.88 32.59 -63.88
CA HIS A 723 9.80 32.03 -62.88
C HIS A 723 9.15 31.74 -61.53
N LYS A 724 7.95 32.29 -61.23
CA LYS A 724 7.19 31.90 -60.02
C LYS A 724 6.83 30.41 -60.02
N LYS A 725 6.60 29.81 -61.19
CA LYS A 725 6.31 28.38 -61.33
C LYS A 725 7.55 27.51 -61.10
N ILE A 726 8.73 28.03 -61.46
CA ILE A 726 10.03 27.38 -61.19
C ILE A 726 10.35 27.49 -59.70
N ASN A 727 10.23 28.68 -59.09
CA ASN A 727 10.48 28.89 -57.67
C ASN A 727 9.51 28.09 -56.79
N LYS A 728 8.20 28.06 -57.08
CA LYS A 728 7.27 27.18 -56.34
C LYS A 728 7.63 25.71 -56.48
N LYS A 729 8.05 25.26 -57.68
CA LYS A 729 8.53 23.88 -57.88
C LYS A 729 9.85 23.61 -57.15
N LEU A 730 10.71 24.61 -56.99
CA LEU A 730 11.95 24.53 -56.21
C LEU A 730 11.67 24.53 -54.70
N GLU A 731 10.71 25.31 -54.23
CA GLU A 731 10.18 25.30 -52.85
C GLU A 731 9.48 23.97 -52.55
N GLU A 732 8.70 23.41 -53.49
CA GLU A 732 8.14 22.06 -53.39
C GLU A 732 9.24 20.99 -53.39
N ILE A 733 10.30 21.12 -54.20
CA ILE A 733 11.46 20.23 -54.16
C ILE A 733 12.25 20.38 -52.86
N LEU A 734 12.42 21.60 -52.32
CA LEU A 734 13.09 21.85 -51.05
C LEU A 734 12.25 21.40 -49.87
N HIS A 735 10.93 21.56 -49.92
CA HIS A 735 10.01 21.02 -48.93
C HIS A 735 10.02 19.49 -48.97
N ASN A 736 9.88 18.88 -50.15
CA ASN A 736 9.94 17.43 -50.32
C ASN A 736 11.33 16.88 -49.94
N LYS A 737 12.43 17.61 -50.20
CA LYS A 737 13.77 17.25 -49.70
C LYS A 737 13.91 17.44 -48.20
N ASN A 738 13.36 18.48 -47.59
CA ASN A 738 13.43 18.70 -46.14
C ASN A 738 12.54 17.74 -45.37
N THR A 739 11.38 17.38 -45.93
CA THR A 739 10.51 16.32 -45.43
C THR A 739 11.20 14.97 -45.62
N MET A 740 11.72 14.64 -46.82
CA MET A 740 12.54 13.44 -47.03
C MET A 740 13.82 13.40 -46.18
N ILE A 741 14.43 14.54 -45.82
CA ILE A 741 15.55 14.59 -44.86
C ILE A 741 15.06 14.32 -43.44
N LYS A 742 13.91 14.86 -43.03
CA LYS A 742 13.28 14.51 -41.73
C LYS A 742 12.86 13.05 -41.68
N ASP A 743 12.32 12.51 -42.77
CA ASP A 743 11.92 11.12 -42.91
C ASP A 743 13.15 10.21 -42.93
N LEU A 744 14.23 10.57 -43.63
CA LEU A 744 15.51 9.84 -43.60
C LEU A 744 16.22 9.98 -42.25
N GLN A 745 16.08 11.09 -41.52
CA GLN A 745 16.56 11.24 -40.14
C GLN A 745 15.71 10.43 -39.16
N TYR A 746 14.39 10.36 -39.38
CA TYR A 746 13.46 9.52 -38.64
C TYR A 746 13.74 8.04 -38.90
N GLU A 747 13.97 7.65 -40.14
CA GLU A 747 14.35 6.30 -40.55
C GLU A 747 15.75 5.93 -40.05
N LEU A 748 16.72 6.84 -40.11
CA LEU A 748 18.02 6.63 -39.49
C LEU A 748 17.88 6.47 -37.97
N ALA A 749 17.11 7.31 -37.27
CA ALA A 749 16.85 7.15 -35.85
C ALA A 749 16.05 5.86 -35.53
N ARG A 750 15.15 5.42 -36.42
CA ARG A 750 14.39 4.17 -36.32
C ARG A 750 15.30 2.95 -36.51
N ILE A 751 16.23 3.00 -37.46
CA ILE A 751 17.19 1.93 -37.76
C ILE A 751 18.28 1.88 -36.69
N CYS A 752 18.84 3.02 -36.26
CA CYS A 752 19.76 3.09 -35.12
C CYS A 752 19.11 2.57 -33.84
N LYS A 753 17.84 2.91 -33.58
CA LYS A 753 17.09 2.34 -32.46
C LYS A 753 16.85 0.84 -32.64
N ALA A 754 16.34 0.38 -33.79
CA ALA A 754 16.10 -1.04 -34.02
C ALA A 754 17.41 -1.87 -33.97
N HIS A 755 18.54 -1.27 -34.32
CA HIS A 755 19.88 -1.83 -34.15
C HIS A 755 20.27 -1.91 -32.68
N ASP A 756 20.11 -0.83 -31.90
CA ASP A 756 20.43 -0.83 -30.48
C ASP A 756 19.49 -1.75 -29.66
N ASP A 757 18.19 -1.78 -29.98
CA ASP A 757 17.18 -2.71 -29.44
C ASP A 757 17.54 -4.18 -29.81
N MET A 758 18.05 -4.42 -31.02
CA MET A 758 18.53 -5.74 -31.48
C MET A 758 19.83 -6.14 -30.79
N LEU A 759 20.78 -5.22 -30.59
CA LEU A 759 21.99 -5.45 -29.82
C LEU A 759 21.67 -5.78 -28.37
N GLU A 760 20.75 -5.05 -27.74
CA GLU A 760 20.28 -5.35 -26.39
C GLU A 760 19.63 -6.75 -26.32
N THR A 761 18.79 -7.10 -27.31
CA THR A 761 18.19 -8.44 -27.44
C THR A 761 19.25 -9.54 -27.61
N TYR A 762 20.30 -9.33 -28.40
CA TYR A 762 21.40 -10.30 -28.55
C TYR A 762 22.27 -10.38 -27.29
N GLU A 763 22.62 -9.24 -26.68
CA GLU A 763 23.34 -9.16 -25.42
C GLU A 763 22.61 -9.90 -24.28
N GLU A 764 21.27 -9.80 -24.22
CA GLU A 764 20.43 -10.58 -23.31
C GLU A 764 20.41 -12.08 -23.67
N LYS A 765 20.27 -12.44 -24.95
CA LYS A 765 20.21 -13.85 -25.37
C LYS A 765 21.54 -14.57 -25.15
N LEU A 766 22.66 -13.91 -25.39
CA LEU A 766 24.00 -14.43 -25.07
C LEU A 766 24.13 -14.65 -23.55
N GLY A 767 23.68 -13.68 -22.75
CA GLY A 767 23.59 -13.85 -21.29
C GLY A 767 22.71 -15.04 -20.86
N GLN A 768 21.57 -15.28 -21.52
CA GLN A 768 20.69 -16.43 -21.27
C GLN A 768 21.33 -17.79 -21.66
N PHE A 769 22.28 -17.80 -22.61
CA PHE A 769 23.08 -18.98 -22.94
C PHE A 769 24.38 -19.07 -22.10
N GLY A 770 24.59 -18.18 -21.13
CA GLY A 770 25.76 -18.20 -20.25
C GLY A 770 27.03 -17.59 -20.85
N ILE A 771 26.92 -16.86 -21.96
CA ILE A 771 28.04 -16.17 -22.64
C ILE A 771 28.05 -14.69 -22.21
N PRO A 772 28.87 -14.29 -21.22
CA PRO A 772 28.93 -12.90 -20.77
C PRO A 772 29.53 -11.96 -21.83
N LYS A 773 29.07 -10.70 -21.83
CA LYS A 773 29.36 -9.70 -22.88
C LYS A 773 30.85 -9.43 -23.16
N HIS A 774 31.76 -9.81 -22.27
CA HIS A 774 33.21 -9.63 -22.44
C HIS A 774 33.90 -10.76 -23.23
N GLU A 775 33.26 -11.92 -23.39
CA GLU A 775 33.81 -13.04 -24.17
C GLU A 775 33.69 -12.84 -25.69
N LEU A 776 32.90 -11.85 -26.14
CA LEU A 776 32.64 -11.60 -27.56
C LEU A 776 33.84 -11.06 -28.34
N GLY A 777 34.89 -10.57 -27.66
CA GLY A 777 36.12 -10.07 -28.30
C GLY A 777 36.00 -8.73 -29.05
N PHE A 778 34.79 -8.20 -29.26
CA PHE A 778 34.54 -6.89 -29.84
C PHE A 778 33.41 -6.16 -29.10
N THR A 779 33.39 -4.82 -29.19
CA THR A 779 32.28 -3.98 -28.69
C THR A 779 31.40 -3.55 -29.87
N PRO A 780 30.09 -3.82 -29.85
CA PRO A 780 29.18 -3.34 -30.90
C PRO A 780 29.15 -1.80 -31.02
N LEU A 781 29.26 -1.29 -32.24
CA LEU A 781 29.28 0.15 -32.52
C LEU A 781 27.85 0.72 -32.50
N ARG A 782 27.45 1.35 -31.39
CA ARG A 782 26.16 2.06 -31.29
C ARG A 782 26.24 3.42 -32.01
N VAL A 783 25.37 3.65 -32.99
CA VAL A 783 25.42 4.83 -33.87
C VAL A 783 24.46 5.90 -33.36
N VAL A 784 25.00 7.01 -32.85
CA VAL A 784 24.22 8.19 -32.44
C VAL A 784 24.08 9.16 -33.62
N PRO A 785 22.87 9.46 -34.11
CA PRO A 785 22.68 10.44 -35.19
C PRO A 785 23.14 11.84 -34.78
N GLN A 786 23.98 12.47 -35.61
CA GLN A 786 24.50 13.82 -35.33
C GLN A 786 23.36 14.83 -35.17
N GLY A 787 23.41 15.61 -34.10
CA GLY A 787 22.41 16.64 -33.75
C GLY A 787 21.53 16.32 -32.55
N GLN A 788 21.45 15.06 -32.11
CA GLN A 788 20.77 14.68 -30.87
C GLN A 788 21.79 14.38 -29.76
N GLY A 789 21.86 15.26 -28.76
CA GLY A 789 22.74 15.12 -27.60
C GLY A 789 22.18 14.14 -26.55
N GLY A 790 22.13 12.85 -26.88
CA GLY A 790 21.66 11.79 -25.98
C GLY A 790 21.40 10.47 -26.68
N LEU A 791 21.10 9.42 -25.90
CA LEU A 791 20.71 8.09 -26.38
C LEU A 791 19.60 8.18 -27.45
N ALA A 792 19.73 7.41 -28.54
CA ALA A 792 18.90 7.47 -29.73
C ALA A 792 17.47 6.94 -29.51
N ARG A 793 16.68 7.62 -28.67
CA ARG A 793 15.27 7.31 -28.40
C ARG A 793 14.39 7.73 -29.57
N GLY A 794 14.49 6.99 -30.67
CA GLY A 794 13.53 7.01 -31.77
C GLY A 794 12.09 6.85 -31.25
N PRO A 795 11.11 7.53 -31.86
CA PRO A 795 9.79 7.78 -31.27
C PRO A 795 9.05 6.50 -30.88
N ALA A 796 8.30 6.58 -29.78
CA ALA A 796 7.80 5.43 -29.02
C ALA A 796 6.58 4.69 -29.64
N GLY A 797 6.44 4.70 -30.97
CA GLY A 797 5.23 4.25 -31.67
C GLY A 797 5.28 2.87 -32.35
N LEU A 798 6.47 2.26 -32.53
CA LEU A 798 6.62 1.02 -33.30
C LEU A 798 6.98 -0.19 -32.42
N VAL A 799 5.95 -0.80 -31.84
CA VAL A 799 6.02 -2.16 -31.28
C VAL A 799 5.55 -3.15 -32.35
N THR A 800 6.48 -3.86 -33.00
CA THR A 800 6.13 -5.03 -33.80
C THR A 800 5.80 -6.19 -32.89
N LYS A 801 4.53 -6.62 -32.86
CA LYS A 801 4.11 -7.87 -32.22
C LYS A 801 4.95 -9.04 -32.74
N ASN A 802 5.54 -9.85 -31.85
CA ASN A 802 5.55 -11.33 -31.93
C ASN A 802 6.35 -12.03 -30.81
N ARG A 803 5.75 -12.15 -29.60
CA ARG A 803 5.45 -13.41 -28.88
C ARG A 803 4.82 -13.12 -27.51
#